data_AF-A0A3A9TLI4-F1
#
_entry.id   AF-A0A3A9TLI4-F1
#
_cell.length_a   1.000
_cell.length_b   1.000
_cell.length_c   1.000
_cell.angle_alpha   90.00
_cell.angle_beta   90.00
_cell.angle_gamma   90.00
#
_symmetry.space_group_name_H-M   'P 1'
#
loop_
_entity.id
_entity.type
_entity.pdbx_description
1 polymer ?
#
loop_
_entity_poly.entity_id
_entity_poly.type
_entity_poly.pdbx_seq_one_letter_code
_entity_poly.pdbx_strand_id
1 'polypeptide(L)'
;MRIAMAGNPNSGKTTMYNALTGRSEKIGNWAGVTVDKKESAIKKSYYDGDKELIAVDLPGAYSMSPFTSEESITSGYVKNEHPDAIINIVDATNLSRSLFFTTQLLELGVPVVVALNKNDANDKKGNSIDEKLLSEKLGCPVIKTVATSESGLKEVVKAAAELEGKGQKEPYVQGNIDLTSKAEVEAADRKRFEFVNKIVSEVENRKVFTKDKNFGDTIDNIVTHPVLGIVIFAAIMWLVFYISQTTVGTWLADILAGWIESFQGMVGDAMADANPLLYALLVDGIIGGVGAVVGFLPLVMVMYFLIALLEDCGYMARATVVLDPIFKRVGLSGKSVIPMIIGTGCGIPAIMACRTIRNERERRATAMLATFMPCGAKLPVIALFAGAFFPESRWVSFICYMGGILLILLGALLIKAITGMKYRKSFFIIELPEYKVPSLSFALKSMLERGKAYIVKAGTVILVCNTVVQIMQTFDFGFQPVEEGMESTSILAGVAGPFAYLLIPVVGVISWQLAAAAITGFIAKENVVGTIATVFAISNLIDTEELELIGEGNAVAAVMGITKVAALAYLMFNLYTPPCFAALGAMNSEMKSAKWLWGAIGLQLATGFTVGFLVYQIGTLITTGSLGAGFVGGLIAIVVFAVVIVYLIQRNQKEMALEYKLD
;
A
#
# COMPACT_ATOMS: atom_id res chain seq x y z
N MET A 1 -14.53 -36.71 -9.78
CA MET A 1 -14.15 -35.83 -10.90
C MET A 1 -13.87 -34.44 -10.34
N ARG A 2 -12.70 -33.87 -10.63
CA ARG A 2 -12.29 -32.51 -10.24
C ARG A 2 -12.61 -31.53 -11.36
N ILE A 3 -13.47 -30.56 -11.06
CA ILE A 3 -13.86 -29.49 -11.97
C ILE A 3 -13.25 -28.19 -11.50
N ALA A 4 -12.32 -27.64 -12.28
CA ALA A 4 -11.70 -26.36 -11.98
C ALA A 4 -12.60 -25.20 -12.39
N MET A 5 -12.87 -24.27 -11.48
CA MET A 5 -13.58 -23.03 -11.78
C MET A 5 -12.59 -21.92 -12.10
N ALA A 6 -12.49 -21.55 -13.37
CA ALA A 6 -11.61 -20.50 -13.87
C ALA A 6 -12.43 -19.29 -14.36
N GLY A 7 -11.87 -18.09 -14.32
CA GLY A 7 -12.53 -16.92 -14.91
C GLY A 7 -11.86 -15.62 -14.50
N ASN A 8 -12.28 -14.53 -15.14
CA ASN A 8 -11.76 -13.22 -14.77
C ASN A 8 -12.21 -12.80 -13.35
N PRO A 9 -11.40 -11.97 -12.67
CA PRO A 9 -11.83 -11.29 -11.46
C PRO A 9 -13.13 -10.52 -11.71
N ASN A 10 -14.06 -10.60 -10.76
CA ASN A 10 -15.42 -10.03 -10.83
C ASN A 10 -16.37 -10.64 -11.89
N SER A 11 -16.02 -11.76 -12.54
CA SER A 11 -16.96 -12.45 -13.46
C SER A 11 -18.12 -13.17 -12.76
N GLY A 12 -18.13 -13.21 -11.42
CA GLY A 12 -19.12 -13.91 -10.60
C GLY A 12 -18.71 -15.34 -10.20
N LYS A 13 -17.44 -15.73 -10.42
CA LYS A 13 -16.86 -17.02 -10.03
C LYS A 13 -17.14 -17.40 -8.56
N THR A 14 -16.81 -16.54 -7.59
CA THR A 14 -17.03 -16.83 -6.16
C THR A 14 -18.51 -16.99 -5.82
N THR A 15 -19.38 -16.19 -6.45
CA THR A 15 -20.83 -16.31 -6.29
C THR A 15 -21.32 -17.67 -6.81
N MET A 16 -20.84 -18.09 -7.98
CA MET A 16 -21.19 -19.40 -8.58
C MET A 16 -20.65 -20.56 -7.72
N TYR A 17 -19.40 -20.47 -7.26
CA TYR A 17 -18.79 -21.46 -6.36
C TYR A 17 -19.60 -21.64 -5.07
N ASN A 18 -20.02 -20.54 -4.44
CA ASN A 18 -20.85 -20.56 -3.24
C ASN A 18 -22.23 -21.17 -3.50
N ALA A 19 -22.87 -20.86 -4.64
CA ALA A 19 -24.14 -21.46 -5.01
C ALA A 19 -24.03 -23.00 -5.13
N LEU A 20 -23.04 -23.46 -5.90
CA LEU A 20 -22.78 -24.88 -6.16
C LEU A 20 -22.40 -25.69 -4.92
N THR A 21 -21.63 -25.10 -4.00
CA THR A 21 -21.07 -25.81 -2.84
C THR A 21 -21.84 -25.56 -1.54
N GLY A 22 -22.62 -24.48 -1.47
CA GLY A 22 -23.30 -24.04 -0.24
C GLY A 22 -22.38 -23.39 0.79
N ARG A 23 -21.12 -23.11 0.43
CA ARG A 23 -20.19 -22.36 1.28
C ARG A 23 -20.49 -20.86 1.21
N SER A 24 -20.12 -20.13 2.25
CA SER A 24 -20.22 -18.66 2.32
C SER A 24 -18.83 -18.02 2.23
N GLU A 25 -18.10 -18.37 1.17
CA GLU A 25 -16.76 -17.81 0.93
C GLU A 25 -16.85 -16.34 0.55
N LYS A 26 -16.00 -15.50 1.15
CA LYS A 26 -15.88 -14.08 0.81
C LYS A 26 -14.92 -13.88 -0.36
N ILE A 27 -15.16 -12.81 -1.13
CA ILE A 27 -14.22 -12.30 -2.13
C ILE A 27 -12.99 -11.77 -1.39
N GLY A 28 -11.91 -12.55 -1.30
CA GLY A 28 -10.65 -12.06 -0.73
C GLY A 28 -9.59 -13.09 -0.35
N ASN A 29 -8.35 -12.75 -0.73
CA ASN A 29 -7.04 -13.20 -0.23
C ASN A 29 -6.51 -14.60 -0.61
N TRP A 30 -5.98 -14.71 -1.84
CA TRP A 30 -4.94 -15.70 -2.21
C TRP A 30 -3.51 -15.15 -2.08
N ALA A 31 -3.32 -14.03 -1.37
CA ALA A 31 -2.00 -13.44 -1.24
C ALA A 31 -1.25 -14.00 -0.03
N GLY A 32 -0.25 -14.85 -0.27
CA GLY A 32 0.78 -15.21 0.71
C GLY A 32 0.41 -16.27 1.74
N VAL A 33 -0.30 -17.34 1.34
CA VAL A 33 -0.37 -18.60 2.08
C VAL A 33 0.02 -19.74 1.13
N THR A 34 0.58 -20.83 1.67
CA THR A 34 0.52 -22.14 1.02
C THR A 34 -0.89 -22.29 0.48
N VAL A 35 -1.01 -22.49 -0.83
CA VAL A 35 -2.30 -22.52 -1.55
C VAL A 35 -3.09 -23.68 -0.98
N ASP A 36 -3.88 -23.43 0.07
CA ASP A 36 -4.88 -24.38 0.56
C ASP A 36 -5.90 -24.47 -0.56
N LYS A 37 -5.80 -25.55 -1.34
CA LYS A 37 -6.68 -25.85 -2.45
C LYS A 37 -8.11 -25.82 -1.92
N LYS A 38 -8.91 -24.85 -2.39
CA LYS A 38 -10.31 -24.73 -2.03
C LYS A 38 -11.11 -25.74 -2.85
N GLU A 39 -11.14 -26.96 -2.34
CA GLU A 39 -11.92 -28.06 -2.90
C GLU A 39 -13.20 -28.23 -2.08
N SER A 40 -14.34 -28.37 -2.75
CA SER A 40 -15.60 -28.68 -2.09
C SER A 40 -16.49 -29.50 -3.01
N ALA A 41 -17.22 -30.45 -2.43
CA ALA A 41 -18.20 -31.23 -3.16
C ALA A 41 -19.33 -30.32 -3.70
N ILE A 42 -19.71 -30.51 -4.95
CA ILE A 42 -20.87 -29.87 -5.55
C ILE A 42 -22.14 -30.50 -4.95
N LYS A 43 -23.14 -29.70 -4.60
CA LYS A 43 -24.42 -30.21 -4.10
C LYS A 43 -25.07 -31.13 -5.13
N LYS A 44 -25.59 -32.27 -4.67
CA LYS A 44 -26.32 -33.25 -5.50
C LYS A 44 -27.50 -32.66 -6.28
N SER A 45 -28.08 -31.54 -5.83
CA SER A 45 -29.14 -30.84 -6.56
C SER A 45 -28.75 -30.37 -7.96
N TYR A 46 -27.44 -30.15 -8.21
CA TYR A 46 -26.92 -29.69 -9.50
C TYR A 46 -26.36 -30.81 -10.38
N TYR A 47 -26.34 -32.05 -9.91
CA TYR A 47 -25.88 -33.20 -10.70
C TYR A 47 -26.54 -34.50 -10.24
N ASP A 48 -27.32 -35.12 -11.13
CA ASP A 48 -28.11 -36.32 -10.85
C ASP A 48 -27.34 -37.64 -11.12
N GLY A 49 -26.03 -37.57 -11.43
CA GLY A 49 -25.21 -38.75 -11.73
C GLY A 49 -24.53 -39.36 -10.50
N ASP A 50 -24.02 -40.58 -10.64
CA ASP A 50 -23.45 -41.35 -9.52
C ASP A 50 -22.04 -40.89 -9.09
N LYS A 51 -21.35 -40.11 -9.94
CA LYS A 51 -19.99 -39.64 -9.66
C LYS A 51 -19.99 -38.43 -8.72
N GLU A 52 -19.10 -38.46 -7.72
CA GLU A 52 -18.83 -37.29 -6.89
C GLU A 52 -18.04 -36.23 -7.69
N LEU A 53 -18.61 -35.02 -7.74
CA LEU A 53 -18.01 -33.85 -8.39
C LEU A 53 -17.41 -32.93 -7.34
N ILE A 54 -16.13 -32.62 -7.49
CA ILE A 54 -15.38 -31.72 -6.62
C ILE A 54 -15.12 -30.43 -7.38
N ALA A 55 -15.69 -29.32 -6.92
CA ALA A 55 -15.38 -28.00 -7.44
C ALA A 55 -14.09 -27.48 -6.82
N VAL A 56 -13.18 -26.99 -7.66
CA VAL A 56 -11.92 -26.36 -7.23
C VAL A 56 -11.95 -24.89 -7.64
N ASP A 57 -11.95 -23.98 -6.67
CA ASP A 57 -11.95 -22.56 -6.95
C ASP A 57 -10.54 -22.08 -7.31
N LEU A 58 -10.30 -21.76 -8.59
CA LEU A 58 -9.01 -21.16 -8.99
C LEU A 58 -9.03 -19.65 -8.75
N PRO A 59 -7.87 -19.02 -8.46
CA PRO A 59 -7.77 -17.57 -8.41
C PRO A 59 -8.26 -16.93 -9.71
N GLY A 60 -8.93 -15.78 -9.60
CA GLY A 60 -9.37 -15.04 -10.78
C GLY A 60 -8.16 -14.57 -11.57
N ALA A 61 -8.10 -14.89 -12.86
CA ALA A 61 -6.96 -14.59 -13.73
C ALA A 61 -7.44 -13.87 -15.01
N TYR A 62 -6.62 -12.96 -15.53
CA TYR A 62 -6.85 -12.35 -16.85
C TYR A 62 -6.08 -13.05 -17.95
N SER A 63 -4.99 -13.74 -17.60
CA SER A 63 -4.20 -14.54 -18.52
C SER A 63 -3.63 -15.79 -17.84
N MET A 64 -3.20 -16.76 -18.63
CA MET A 64 -2.40 -17.91 -18.18
C MET A 64 -0.91 -17.58 -18.04
N SER A 65 -0.52 -16.34 -18.35
CA SER A 65 0.87 -15.91 -18.20
C SER A 65 1.15 -15.64 -16.72
N PRO A 66 2.29 -16.10 -16.16
CA PRO A 66 2.57 -16.05 -14.73
C PRO A 66 3.04 -14.64 -14.29
N PHE A 67 2.27 -13.60 -14.60
CA PHE A 67 2.60 -12.21 -14.27
C PHE A 67 2.16 -11.83 -12.86
N THR A 68 1.06 -12.41 -12.37
CA THR A 68 0.58 -12.28 -10.99
C THR A 68 0.64 -13.61 -10.25
N SER A 69 0.63 -13.57 -8.92
CA SER A 69 0.55 -14.79 -8.09
C SER A 69 -0.69 -15.60 -8.41
N GLU A 70 -1.82 -14.94 -8.68
CA GLU A 70 -3.08 -15.56 -9.06
C GLU A 70 -2.95 -16.33 -10.39
N GLU A 71 -2.39 -15.69 -11.42
CA GLU A 71 -2.18 -16.33 -12.73
C GLU A 71 -1.16 -17.47 -12.66
N SER A 72 -0.11 -17.34 -11.83
CA SER A 72 0.86 -18.41 -11.61
C SER A 72 0.24 -19.62 -10.91
N ILE A 73 -0.69 -19.41 -9.96
CA ILE A 73 -1.41 -20.49 -9.28
C ILE A 73 -2.38 -21.16 -10.25
N THR A 74 -3.18 -20.37 -10.97
CA THR A 74 -4.13 -20.87 -11.97
C THR A 74 -3.40 -21.66 -13.05
N SER A 75 -2.29 -21.13 -13.59
CA SER A 75 -1.48 -21.86 -14.57
C SER A 75 -0.80 -23.09 -13.99
N GLY A 76 -0.24 -23.00 -12.79
CA GLY A 76 0.44 -24.12 -12.14
C GLY A 76 -0.52 -25.25 -11.82
N TYR A 77 -1.72 -24.93 -11.34
CA TYR A 77 -2.75 -25.92 -11.05
C TYR A 77 -3.20 -26.64 -12.31
N VAL A 78 -3.58 -25.91 -13.37
CA VAL A 78 -4.09 -26.56 -14.59
C VAL A 78 -3.00 -27.42 -15.27
N LYS A 79 -1.74 -26.99 -15.22
CA LYS A 79 -0.61 -27.73 -15.81
C LYS A 79 -0.15 -28.94 -14.99
N ASN A 80 -0.16 -28.85 -13.66
CA ASN A 80 0.43 -29.88 -12.79
C ASN A 80 -0.61 -30.85 -12.21
N GLU A 81 -1.84 -30.38 -11.96
CA GLU A 81 -2.88 -31.17 -11.29
C GLU A 81 -3.87 -31.80 -12.27
N HIS A 82 -3.80 -31.41 -13.56
CA HIS A 82 -4.63 -31.94 -14.66
C HIS A 82 -6.11 -32.14 -14.29
N PRO A 83 -6.88 -31.05 -14.08
CA PRO A 83 -8.30 -31.18 -13.76
C PRO A 83 -9.06 -31.91 -14.88
N ASP A 84 -10.11 -32.65 -14.51
CA ASP A 84 -10.89 -33.46 -15.44
C ASP A 84 -11.71 -32.60 -16.42
N ALA A 85 -12.13 -31.42 -15.97
CA ALA A 85 -12.79 -30.39 -16.79
C ALA A 85 -12.61 -28.99 -16.18
N ILE A 86 -12.79 -27.95 -17.00
CA ILE A 86 -12.77 -26.55 -16.58
C ILE A 86 -14.15 -25.93 -16.83
N ILE A 87 -14.76 -25.36 -15.80
CA ILE A 87 -15.86 -24.40 -15.96
C ILE A 87 -15.24 -23.01 -16.01
N ASN A 88 -15.30 -22.36 -17.16
CA ASN A 88 -14.81 -21.01 -17.37
C ASN A 88 -15.96 -19.99 -17.26
N ILE A 89 -15.96 -19.19 -16.19
CA ILE A 89 -16.97 -18.16 -15.92
C ILE A 89 -16.60 -16.88 -16.68
N VAL A 90 -17.34 -16.60 -17.75
CA VAL A 90 -17.16 -15.47 -18.67
C VAL A 90 -18.19 -14.39 -18.37
N ASP A 91 -17.77 -13.13 -18.24
CA ASP A 91 -18.70 -12.01 -18.02
C ASP A 91 -19.36 -11.59 -19.36
N ALA A 92 -20.67 -11.79 -19.48
CA ALA A 92 -21.44 -11.42 -20.66
C ALA A 92 -21.38 -9.91 -20.98
N THR A 93 -21.20 -9.06 -19.97
CA THR A 93 -21.12 -7.59 -20.18
C THR A 93 -19.76 -7.15 -20.74
N ASN A 94 -18.72 -7.99 -20.63
CA ASN A 94 -17.37 -7.72 -21.10
C ASN A 94 -16.76 -8.96 -21.80
N LEU A 95 -17.40 -9.36 -22.91
CA LEU A 95 -17.11 -10.61 -23.60
C LEU A 95 -15.68 -10.71 -24.15
N SER A 96 -15.20 -9.68 -24.86
CA SER A 96 -13.84 -9.67 -25.47
C SER A 96 -12.74 -9.95 -24.45
N ARG A 97 -12.80 -9.30 -23.28
CA ARG A 97 -11.82 -9.51 -22.22
C ARG A 97 -11.85 -10.95 -21.68
N SER A 98 -13.05 -11.47 -21.46
CA SER A 98 -13.23 -12.83 -20.93
C SER A 98 -12.74 -13.88 -21.92
N LEU A 99 -13.04 -13.69 -23.22
CA LEU A 99 -12.64 -14.62 -24.27
C LEU A 99 -11.13 -14.67 -24.51
N PHE A 100 -10.39 -13.59 -24.23
CA PHE A 100 -8.92 -13.63 -24.24
C PHE A 100 -8.39 -14.73 -23.31
N PHE A 101 -8.85 -14.76 -22.06
CA PHE A 101 -8.49 -15.80 -21.11
C PHE A 101 -9.03 -17.17 -21.53
N THR A 102 -10.26 -17.23 -22.04
CA THR A 102 -10.87 -18.48 -22.56
C THR A 102 -10.00 -19.15 -23.61
N THR A 103 -9.48 -18.39 -24.59
CA THR A 103 -8.64 -18.98 -25.64
C THR A 103 -7.35 -19.60 -25.09
N GLN A 104 -6.81 -19.10 -23.97
CA GLN A 104 -5.63 -19.69 -23.32
C GLN A 104 -5.97 -20.95 -22.55
N LEU A 105 -7.17 -21.04 -21.98
CA LEU A 105 -7.64 -22.26 -21.32
C LEU A 105 -7.90 -23.39 -22.34
N LEU A 106 -8.44 -23.06 -23.52
CA LEU A 106 -8.73 -24.01 -24.59
C LEU A 106 -7.46 -24.66 -25.17
N GLU A 107 -6.32 -23.97 -25.14
CA GLU A 107 -5.01 -24.48 -25.58
C GLU A 107 -4.38 -25.49 -24.62
N LEU A 108 -4.94 -25.66 -23.41
CA LEU A 108 -4.38 -26.59 -22.42
C LEU A 108 -4.80 -28.05 -22.69
N GLY A 109 -5.66 -28.28 -23.68
CA GLY A 109 -6.18 -29.61 -24.02
C GLY A 109 -7.19 -30.18 -23.02
N VAL A 110 -7.39 -29.51 -21.87
CA VAL A 110 -8.41 -29.88 -20.88
C VAL A 110 -9.80 -29.44 -21.38
N PRO A 111 -10.82 -30.30 -21.35
CA PRO A 111 -12.17 -29.92 -21.78
C PRO A 111 -12.73 -28.72 -20.99
N VAL A 112 -13.25 -27.73 -21.71
CA VAL A 112 -13.77 -26.48 -21.14
C VAL A 112 -15.28 -26.38 -21.37
N VAL A 113 -16.00 -25.85 -20.39
CA VAL A 113 -17.39 -25.35 -20.54
C VAL A 113 -17.40 -23.87 -20.21
N VAL A 114 -17.96 -23.06 -21.11
CA VAL A 114 -18.12 -21.62 -20.87
C VAL A 114 -19.45 -21.37 -20.18
N ALA A 115 -19.38 -20.92 -18.93
CA ALA A 115 -20.52 -20.36 -18.20
C ALA A 115 -20.58 -18.86 -18.48
N LEU A 116 -21.40 -18.47 -19.46
CA LEU A 116 -21.62 -17.07 -19.83
C LEU A 116 -22.49 -16.43 -18.74
N ASN A 117 -21.89 -15.73 -17.79
CA ASN A 117 -22.52 -15.23 -16.57
C ASN A 117 -22.92 -13.75 -16.68
N LYS A 118 -23.80 -13.29 -15.78
CA LYS A 118 -24.39 -11.93 -15.77
C LYS A 118 -25.25 -11.61 -17.01
N ASN A 119 -25.94 -12.60 -17.57
CA ASN A 119 -26.85 -12.34 -18.69
C ASN A 119 -27.98 -11.38 -18.32
N ASP A 120 -28.46 -11.40 -17.07
CA ASP A 120 -29.43 -10.44 -16.55
C ASP A 120 -28.97 -8.98 -16.70
N ALA A 121 -27.68 -8.71 -16.46
CA ALA A 121 -27.09 -7.39 -16.65
C ALA A 121 -26.88 -7.06 -18.14
N ASN A 122 -26.52 -8.05 -18.96
CA ASN A 122 -26.34 -7.88 -20.40
C ASN A 122 -27.68 -7.58 -21.11
N ASP A 123 -28.72 -8.33 -20.77
CA ASP A 123 -30.06 -8.17 -21.33
C ASP A 123 -30.69 -6.83 -20.93
N LYS A 124 -30.45 -6.37 -19.69
CA LYS A 124 -30.84 -5.01 -19.23
C LYS A 124 -30.21 -3.89 -20.06
N LYS A 125 -29.01 -4.10 -20.59
CA LYS A 125 -28.34 -3.16 -21.51
C LYS A 125 -28.85 -3.28 -22.95
N GLY A 126 -29.75 -4.23 -23.23
CA GLY A 126 -30.31 -4.47 -24.55
C GLY A 126 -29.32 -5.13 -25.54
N ASN A 127 -28.26 -5.74 -25.01
CA ASN A 127 -27.32 -6.53 -25.81
C ASN A 127 -27.84 -7.96 -25.95
N SER A 128 -27.46 -8.64 -27.02
CA SER A 128 -27.67 -10.09 -27.17
C SER A 128 -26.40 -10.78 -27.62
N ILE A 129 -26.20 -12.00 -27.11
CA ILE A 129 -25.07 -12.87 -27.48
C ILE A 129 -25.64 -14.16 -28.03
N ASP A 130 -25.19 -14.54 -29.23
CA ASP A 130 -25.51 -15.82 -29.84
C ASP A 130 -24.63 -16.92 -29.23
N GLU A 131 -25.21 -17.67 -28.29
CA GLU A 131 -24.55 -18.75 -27.56
C GLU A 131 -24.18 -19.94 -28.47
N LYS A 132 -24.98 -20.23 -29.50
CA LYS A 132 -24.74 -21.35 -30.41
C LYS A 132 -23.56 -21.04 -31.31
N LEU A 133 -23.56 -19.85 -31.92
CA LEU A 133 -22.45 -19.41 -32.74
C LEU A 133 -21.15 -19.28 -31.92
N LEU A 134 -21.24 -18.78 -30.68
CA LEU A 134 -20.07 -18.70 -29.79
C LEU A 134 -19.54 -20.11 -29.43
N SER A 135 -20.43 -21.07 -29.18
CA SER A 135 -20.06 -22.47 -28.92
C SER A 135 -19.37 -23.10 -30.12
N GLU A 136 -19.85 -22.86 -31.34
CA GLU A 136 -19.25 -23.35 -32.58
C GLU A 136 -17.85 -22.77 -32.81
N LYS A 137 -17.69 -21.46 -32.60
CA LYS A 137 -16.41 -20.75 -32.80
C LYS A 137 -15.34 -21.12 -31.78
N LEU A 138 -15.73 -21.36 -30.53
CA LEU A 138 -14.82 -21.75 -29.46
C LEU A 138 -14.53 -23.25 -29.45
N GLY A 139 -15.40 -24.07 -30.03
CA GLY A 139 -15.27 -25.53 -30.00
C GLY A 139 -15.55 -26.13 -28.62
N CYS A 140 -16.34 -25.44 -27.79
CA CYS A 140 -16.71 -25.88 -26.45
C CYS A 140 -18.15 -25.46 -26.10
N PRO A 141 -18.88 -26.18 -25.24
CA PRO A 141 -20.23 -25.78 -24.84
C PRO A 141 -20.27 -24.40 -24.18
N VAL A 142 -21.22 -23.56 -24.58
CA VAL A 142 -21.49 -22.24 -24.02
C VAL A 142 -22.90 -22.22 -23.46
N ILE A 143 -23.03 -21.94 -22.16
CA ILE A 143 -24.32 -21.96 -21.45
C ILE A 143 -24.52 -20.62 -20.75
N LYS A 144 -25.71 -20.04 -20.92
CA LYS A 144 -26.11 -18.81 -20.23
C LYS A 144 -26.38 -19.09 -18.76
N THR A 145 -25.79 -18.28 -17.90
CA THR A 145 -25.94 -18.40 -16.45
C THR A 145 -26.20 -17.04 -15.80
N VAL A 146 -26.83 -17.09 -14.63
CA VAL A 146 -26.94 -15.98 -13.69
C VAL A 146 -26.68 -16.53 -12.29
N ALA A 147 -25.47 -16.30 -11.77
CA ALA A 147 -25.02 -16.89 -10.51
C ALA A 147 -25.86 -16.45 -9.29
N THR A 148 -26.48 -15.26 -9.33
CA THR A 148 -27.30 -14.72 -8.22
C THR A 148 -28.69 -15.32 -8.14
N SER A 149 -29.29 -15.69 -9.27
CA SER A 149 -30.62 -16.33 -9.35
C SER A 149 -30.53 -17.84 -9.54
N GLU A 150 -29.32 -18.39 -9.47
CA GLU A 150 -28.99 -19.79 -9.69
C GLU A 150 -29.46 -20.39 -11.03
N SER A 151 -29.67 -19.54 -12.04
CA SER A 151 -30.10 -19.96 -13.37
C SER A 151 -28.94 -20.53 -14.21
N GLY A 152 -29.17 -21.67 -14.88
CA GLY A 152 -28.22 -22.32 -15.79
C GLY A 152 -27.08 -23.11 -15.14
N LEU A 153 -26.93 -23.09 -13.81
CA LEU A 153 -25.82 -23.80 -13.15
C LEU A 153 -25.89 -25.32 -13.30
N LYS A 154 -27.08 -25.92 -13.22
CA LYS A 154 -27.27 -27.37 -13.38
C LYS A 154 -26.84 -27.83 -14.77
N GLU A 155 -27.12 -27.04 -15.80
CA GLU A 155 -26.73 -27.32 -17.18
C GLU A 155 -25.21 -27.25 -17.36
N VAL A 156 -24.56 -26.22 -16.79
CA VAL A 156 -23.10 -26.08 -16.83
C VAL A 156 -22.38 -27.26 -16.17
N VAL A 157 -22.84 -27.66 -14.98
CA VAL A 157 -22.24 -28.79 -14.25
C VAL A 157 -22.43 -30.10 -15.02
N LYS A 158 -23.63 -30.32 -15.58
CA LYS A 158 -23.92 -31.49 -16.41
C LYS A 158 -23.04 -31.54 -17.65
N ALA A 159 -22.92 -30.42 -18.38
CA ALA A 159 -22.06 -30.33 -19.55
C ALA A 159 -20.58 -30.58 -19.21
N ALA A 160 -20.10 -30.09 -18.08
CA ALA A 160 -18.73 -30.33 -17.64
C ALA A 160 -18.49 -31.82 -17.37
N ALA A 161 -19.42 -32.48 -16.66
CA ALA A 161 -19.34 -33.92 -16.39
C ALA A 161 -19.37 -34.78 -17.66
N GLU A 162 -20.15 -34.39 -18.68
CA GLU A 162 -20.24 -35.10 -19.96
C GLU A 162 -19.00 -34.92 -20.86
N LEU A 163 -18.13 -33.96 -20.55
CA LEU A 163 -16.88 -33.73 -21.28
C LEU A 163 -15.67 -34.48 -20.67
N GLU A 164 -15.84 -35.15 -19.53
CA GLU A 164 -14.78 -35.92 -18.89
C GLU A 164 -14.12 -36.90 -19.88
N GLY A 165 -12.79 -36.82 -20.03
CA GLY A 165 -12.03 -37.67 -20.94
C GLY A 165 -12.16 -37.32 -22.43
N LYS A 166 -12.93 -36.29 -22.79
CA LYS A 166 -12.94 -35.73 -24.16
C LYS A 166 -11.84 -34.69 -24.28
N GLY A 167 -11.02 -34.78 -25.33
CA GLY A 167 -10.02 -33.75 -25.62
C GLY A 167 -10.67 -32.42 -26.01
N GLN A 168 -9.97 -31.32 -25.75
CA GLN A 168 -10.39 -29.99 -26.19
C GLN A 168 -9.74 -29.64 -27.53
N LYS A 169 -10.55 -29.23 -28.52
CA LYS A 169 -10.01 -28.64 -29.76
C LYS A 169 -9.83 -27.14 -29.54
N GLU A 170 -8.63 -26.66 -29.81
CA GLU A 170 -8.24 -25.27 -29.65
C GLU A 170 -8.59 -24.44 -30.90
N PRO A 171 -9.32 -23.32 -30.76
CA PRO A 171 -9.70 -22.47 -31.88
C PRO A 171 -8.58 -21.52 -32.33
N TYR A 172 -7.56 -21.34 -31.48
CA TYR A 172 -6.38 -20.51 -31.70
C TYR A 172 -5.20 -21.20 -31.02
N VAL A 173 -4.03 -21.17 -31.67
CA VAL A 173 -2.78 -21.70 -31.13
C VAL A 173 -1.73 -20.61 -31.16
N GLN A 174 -1.25 -20.22 -29.99
CA GLN A 174 -0.07 -19.37 -29.89
C GLN A 174 1.19 -20.20 -30.15
N GLY A 175 1.96 -19.83 -31.17
CA GLY A 175 3.25 -20.47 -31.46
C GLY A 175 4.28 -20.26 -30.34
N ASN A 176 5.41 -20.96 -30.41
CA ASN A 176 6.53 -20.76 -29.48
C ASN A 176 7.02 -19.32 -29.56
N ILE A 177 6.92 -18.60 -28.44
CA ILE A 177 7.40 -17.23 -28.29
C ILE A 177 8.42 -17.17 -27.17
N ASP A 178 9.44 -16.33 -27.33
CA ASP A 178 10.36 -16.04 -26.24
C ASP A 178 9.64 -15.16 -25.19
N LEU A 179 9.26 -15.78 -24.08
CA LEU A 179 8.61 -15.09 -22.95
C LEU A 179 9.53 -14.06 -22.27
N THR A 180 10.84 -14.05 -22.60
CA THR A 180 11.79 -13.03 -22.13
C THR A 180 11.85 -11.81 -23.05
N SER A 181 11.36 -11.92 -24.29
CA SER A 181 11.32 -10.82 -25.26
C SER A 181 9.99 -10.06 -25.19
N LYS A 182 10.06 -8.81 -24.71
CA LYS A 182 8.88 -7.94 -24.60
C LYS A 182 8.14 -7.74 -25.92
N ALA A 183 8.88 -7.56 -27.01
CA ALA A 183 8.30 -7.26 -28.32
C ALA A 183 7.53 -8.47 -28.88
N GLU A 184 8.02 -9.69 -28.63
CA GLU A 184 7.37 -10.92 -29.07
C GLU A 184 6.08 -11.19 -28.29
N VAL A 185 6.10 -11.02 -26.96
CA VAL A 185 4.91 -11.16 -26.12
C VAL A 185 3.84 -10.14 -26.51
N GLU A 186 4.19 -8.85 -26.66
CA GLU A 186 3.24 -7.81 -27.07
C GLU A 186 2.65 -8.09 -28.47
N ALA A 187 3.44 -8.62 -29.40
CA ALA A 187 2.97 -8.98 -30.73
C ALA A 187 2.03 -10.20 -30.71
N ALA A 188 2.33 -11.20 -29.89
CA ALA A 188 1.51 -12.40 -29.75
C ALA A 188 0.16 -12.11 -29.09
N ASP A 189 0.16 -11.32 -28.01
CA ASP A 189 -1.06 -10.88 -27.33
C ASP A 189 -1.95 -10.06 -28.26
N ARG A 190 -1.35 -9.17 -29.08
CA ARG A 190 -2.10 -8.37 -30.06
C ARG A 190 -2.81 -9.24 -31.09
N LYS A 191 -2.14 -10.26 -31.63
CA LYS A 191 -2.75 -11.21 -32.58
C LYS A 191 -3.89 -11.99 -31.95
N ARG A 192 -3.73 -12.43 -30.69
CA ARG A 192 -4.80 -13.12 -29.94
C ARG A 192 -5.99 -12.18 -29.69
N PHE A 193 -5.74 -10.92 -29.34
CA PHE A 193 -6.81 -9.92 -29.21
C PHE A 193 -7.56 -9.66 -30.51
N GLU A 194 -6.86 -9.58 -31.65
CA GLU A 194 -7.48 -9.44 -32.97
C GLU A 194 -8.39 -10.64 -33.30
N PHE A 195 -7.92 -11.86 -33.00
CA PHE A 195 -8.73 -13.08 -33.15
C PHE A 195 -9.99 -13.05 -32.28
N VAL A 196 -9.85 -12.72 -31.00
CA VAL A 196 -10.98 -12.64 -30.06
C VAL A 196 -11.99 -11.57 -30.48
N ASN A 197 -11.51 -10.37 -30.87
CA ASN A 197 -12.38 -9.30 -31.32
C ASN A 197 -13.17 -9.68 -32.58
N LYS A 198 -12.58 -10.49 -33.47
CA LYS A 198 -13.30 -11.04 -34.62
C LYS A 198 -14.45 -11.94 -34.20
N ILE A 199 -14.22 -12.89 -33.28
CA ILE A 199 -15.29 -13.75 -32.74
C ILE A 199 -16.39 -12.89 -32.10
N VAL A 200 -16.02 -11.96 -31.23
CA VAL A 200 -16.98 -11.08 -30.53
C VAL A 200 -17.84 -10.30 -31.51
N SER A 201 -17.25 -9.74 -32.57
CA SER A 201 -18.00 -8.98 -33.57
C SER A 201 -19.03 -9.82 -34.35
N GLU A 202 -18.81 -11.14 -34.43
CA GLU A 202 -19.72 -12.06 -35.11
C GLU A 202 -20.84 -12.57 -34.17
N VAL A 203 -20.59 -12.66 -32.86
CA VAL A 203 -21.54 -13.26 -31.89
C VAL A 203 -22.31 -12.26 -31.03
N GLU A 204 -21.78 -11.03 -30.86
CA GLU A 204 -22.33 -10.02 -29.96
C GLU A 204 -23.08 -8.94 -30.75
N ASN A 205 -24.39 -8.90 -30.59
CA ASN A 205 -25.22 -7.79 -31.06
C ASN A 205 -25.38 -6.78 -29.92
N ARG A 206 -24.55 -5.74 -29.91
CA ARG A 206 -24.71 -4.62 -28.98
C ARG A 206 -25.75 -3.63 -29.51
N LYS A 207 -26.71 -3.24 -28.66
CA LYS A 207 -27.42 -1.97 -28.85
C LYS A 207 -26.42 -0.86 -28.55
N VAL A 208 -25.66 -0.45 -29.55
CA VAL A 208 -24.65 0.58 -29.39
C VAL A 208 -25.37 1.92 -29.21
N PHE A 209 -25.47 2.40 -27.97
CA PHE A 209 -25.68 3.83 -27.70
C PHE A 209 -24.36 4.57 -28.00
N THR A 210 -23.94 4.61 -29.27
CA THR A 210 -22.65 5.21 -29.66
C THR A 210 -22.67 6.74 -29.67
N LYS A 211 -23.82 7.37 -29.35
CA LYS A 211 -24.04 8.79 -29.63
C LYS A 211 -24.39 9.66 -28.44
N ASP A 212 -24.81 9.09 -27.33
CA ASP A 212 -25.06 9.88 -26.13
C ASP A 212 -23.78 9.88 -25.30
N LYS A 213 -22.92 10.88 -25.53
CA LYS A 213 -21.90 11.25 -24.56
C LYS A 213 -22.63 11.47 -23.24
N ASN A 214 -22.50 10.54 -22.32
CA ASN A 214 -23.10 10.71 -21.02
C ASN A 214 -22.37 11.84 -20.29
N PHE A 215 -23.03 12.48 -19.32
CA PHE A 215 -22.40 13.51 -18.48
C PHE A 215 -21.07 13.00 -17.87
N GLY A 216 -21.03 11.71 -17.52
CA GLY A 216 -19.82 11.02 -17.07
C GLY A 216 -18.66 11.04 -18.07
N ASP A 217 -18.91 10.87 -19.37
CA ASP A 217 -17.86 10.89 -20.40
C ASP A 217 -17.23 12.27 -20.56
N THR A 218 -18.01 13.34 -20.31
CA THR A 218 -17.50 14.71 -20.34
C THR A 218 -16.59 14.97 -19.14
N ILE A 219 -16.98 14.51 -17.95
CA ILE A 219 -16.14 14.59 -16.76
C ILE A 219 -14.88 13.75 -16.95
N ASP A 220 -15.00 12.52 -17.46
CA ASP A 220 -13.86 11.64 -17.68
C ASP A 220 -12.85 12.28 -18.65
N ASN A 221 -13.28 12.95 -19.73
CA ASN A 221 -12.37 13.67 -20.62
C ASN A 221 -11.54 14.76 -19.92
N ILE A 222 -12.09 15.40 -18.89
CA ILE A 222 -11.39 16.45 -18.12
C ILE A 222 -10.51 15.80 -17.04
N VAL A 223 -11.08 14.89 -16.25
CA VAL A 223 -10.41 14.27 -15.09
C VAL A 223 -9.33 13.30 -15.51
N THR A 224 -9.45 12.63 -16.66
CA THR A 224 -8.44 11.68 -17.17
C THR A 224 -7.41 12.33 -18.09
N HIS A 225 -7.51 13.63 -18.35
CA HIS A 225 -6.55 14.33 -19.19
C HIS A 225 -5.14 14.29 -18.56
N PRO A 226 -4.04 14.04 -19.31
CA PRO A 226 -2.71 13.82 -18.75
C PRO A 226 -2.17 14.96 -17.87
N VAL A 227 -2.48 16.21 -18.20
CA VAL A 227 -2.04 17.41 -17.44
C VAL A 227 -3.13 17.90 -16.49
N LEU A 228 -4.30 18.29 -17.03
CA LEU A 228 -5.44 18.76 -16.23
C LEU A 228 -5.88 17.76 -15.16
N GLY A 229 -5.84 16.45 -15.44
CA GLY A 229 -6.15 15.41 -14.47
C GLY A 229 -5.21 15.43 -13.27
N ILE A 230 -3.89 15.67 -13.46
CA ILE A 230 -2.93 15.80 -12.36
C ILE A 230 -3.21 17.04 -11.53
N VAL A 231 -3.56 18.16 -12.17
CA VAL A 231 -3.88 19.43 -11.48
C VAL A 231 -5.16 19.29 -10.66
N ILE A 232 -6.22 18.73 -11.24
CA ILE A 232 -7.49 18.46 -10.55
C ILE A 232 -7.26 17.51 -9.39
N PHE A 233 -6.44 16.48 -9.60
CA PHE A 233 -6.06 15.54 -8.57
C PHE A 233 -5.31 16.20 -7.41
N ALA A 234 -4.33 17.04 -7.69
CA ALA A 234 -3.63 17.79 -6.66
C ALA A 234 -4.58 18.73 -5.89
N ALA A 235 -5.51 19.39 -6.57
CA ALA A 235 -6.51 20.27 -5.95
C ALA A 235 -7.48 19.52 -5.03
N ILE A 236 -7.98 18.35 -5.47
CA ILE A 236 -8.88 17.51 -4.66
C ILE A 236 -8.13 16.97 -3.43
N MET A 237 -6.89 16.49 -3.61
CA MET A 237 -6.11 16.01 -2.48
C MET A 237 -5.76 17.13 -1.50
N TRP A 238 -5.44 18.33 -1.99
CA TRP A 238 -5.24 19.50 -1.15
C TRP A 238 -6.49 19.80 -0.33
N LEU A 239 -7.68 19.76 -0.93
CA LEU A 239 -8.95 19.97 -0.22
C LEU A 239 -9.16 18.89 0.86
N VAL A 240 -8.88 17.62 0.56
CA VAL A 240 -8.97 16.52 1.54
C VAL A 240 -8.05 16.76 2.73
N PHE A 241 -6.80 17.17 2.49
CA PHE A 241 -5.85 17.47 3.57
C PHE A 241 -6.22 18.73 4.34
N TYR A 242 -6.69 19.77 3.66
CA TYR A 242 -7.14 21.00 4.30
C TYR A 242 -8.34 20.74 5.23
N ILE A 243 -9.32 19.96 4.76
CA ILE A 243 -10.49 19.60 5.58
C ILE A 243 -10.08 18.71 6.77
N SER A 244 -9.23 17.72 6.53
CA SER A 244 -8.89 16.74 7.57
C SER A 244 -7.78 17.15 8.54
N GLN A 245 -6.81 17.96 8.12
CA GLN A 245 -5.62 18.28 8.93
C GLN A 245 -5.63 19.71 9.48
N THR A 246 -6.41 20.64 8.92
CA THR A 246 -6.35 22.05 9.35
C THR A 246 -7.69 22.63 9.80
N THR A 247 -8.81 21.95 9.54
CA THR A 247 -10.13 22.47 9.89
C THR A 247 -10.95 21.47 10.70
N VAL A 248 -11.69 20.56 10.06
CA VAL A 248 -12.64 19.68 10.75
C VAL A 248 -11.92 18.67 11.65
N GLY A 249 -10.80 18.11 11.19
CA GLY A 249 -10.08 17.12 11.99
C GLY A 249 -9.39 17.71 13.22
N THR A 250 -8.77 18.90 13.11
CA THR A 250 -8.18 19.60 14.26
C THR A 250 -9.26 20.05 15.23
N TRP A 251 -10.32 20.68 14.74
CA TRP A 251 -11.45 21.08 15.58
C TRP A 251 -12.03 19.93 16.43
N LEU A 252 -12.15 18.72 15.85
CA LEU A 252 -12.58 17.53 16.59
C LEU A 252 -11.49 16.97 17.52
N ALA A 253 -10.21 17.10 17.14
CA ALA A 253 -9.07 16.68 17.95
C ALA A 253 -8.96 17.51 19.22
N ASP A 254 -9.01 18.83 19.11
CA ASP A 254 -8.87 19.76 20.23
C ASP A 254 -9.95 19.51 21.30
N ILE A 255 -11.18 19.20 20.88
CA ILE A 255 -12.28 18.84 21.80
C ILE A 255 -11.93 17.56 22.60
N LEU A 256 -11.46 16.52 21.92
CA LEU A 256 -11.16 15.24 22.56
C LEU A 256 -9.86 15.28 23.38
N ALA A 257 -8.85 16.00 22.90
CA ALA A 257 -7.60 16.24 23.60
C ALA A 257 -7.86 17.02 24.90
N GLY A 258 -8.63 18.11 24.83
CA GLY A 258 -8.99 18.91 26.00
C GLY A 258 -9.78 18.12 27.07
N TRP A 259 -10.59 17.13 26.67
CA TRP A 259 -11.24 16.22 27.63
C TRP A 259 -10.24 15.32 28.35
N ILE A 260 -9.22 14.84 27.65
CA ILE A 260 -8.17 13.99 28.23
C ILE A 260 -7.24 14.82 29.10
N GLU A 261 -6.85 16.02 28.69
CA GLU A 261 -6.06 16.96 29.50
C GLU A 261 -6.78 17.31 30.80
N SER A 262 -8.08 17.61 30.73
CA SER A 262 -8.89 17.85 31.93
C SER A 262 -8.90 16.65 32.87
N PHE A 263 -8.94 15.44 32.31
CA PHE A 263 -8.87 14.20 33.09
C PHE A 263 -7.45 13.97 33.66
N GLN A 264 -6.40 14.25 32.88
CA GLN A 264 -5.01 14.15 33.29
C GLN A 264 -4.71 15.10 34.45
N GLY A 265 -5.17 16.36 34.38
CA GLY A 265 -5.04 17.32 35.46
C GLY A 265 -5.76 16.87 36.73
N MET A 266 -7.00 16.36 36.61
CA MET A 266 -7.74 15.84 37.76
C MET A 266 -7.03 14.66 38.45
N VAL A 267 -6.46 13.73 37.67
CA VAL A 267 -5.70 12.60 38.22
C VAL A 267 -4.36 13.08 38.78
N GLY A 268 -3.71 14.05 38.12
CA GLY A 268 -2.47 14.67 38.57
C GLY A 268 -2.62 15.32 39.94
N ASP A 269 -3.67 16.11 40.15
CA ASP A 269 -3.97 16.75 41.43
C ASP A 269 -4.26 15.71 42.52
N ALA A 270 -4.99 14.63 42.19
CA ALA A 270 -5.28 13.54 43.11
C ALA A 270 -4.03 12.72 43.49
N MET A 271 -2.97 12.79 42.68
CA MET A 271 -1.72 12.06 42.84
C MET A 271 -0.52 12.96 43.16
N ALA A 272 -0.75 14.22 43.54
CA ALA A 272 0.32 15.19 43.81
C ALA A 272 1.31 14.72 44.91
N ASP A 273 0.83 13.96 45.90
CA ASP A 273 1.65 13.40 47.00
C ASP A 273 2.15 11.96 46.71
N ALA A 274 1.91 11.43 45.50
CA ALA A 274 2.31 10.08 45.14
C ALA A 274 3.82 9.96 44.89
N ASN A 275 4.32 8.72 44.89
CA ASN A 275 5.70 8.45 44.49
C ASN A 275 5.96 8.98 43.07
N PRO A 276 7.07 9.70 42.80
CA PRO A 276 7.39 10.25 41.48
C PRO A 276 7.34 9.21 40.34
N LEU A 277 7.73 7.96 40.62
CA LEU A 277 7.64 6.86 39.66
C LEU A 277 6.20 6.52 39.29
N LEU A 278 5.30 6.55 40.28
CA LEU A 278 3.88 6.27 40.06
C LEU A 278 3.22 7.41 39.28
N TYR A 279 3.57 8.66 39.60
CA TYR A 279 3.09 9.83 38.87
C TYR A 279 3.53 9.79 37.40
N ALA A 280 4.84 9.66 37.15
CA ALA A 280 5.40 9.60 35.79
C ALA A 280 4.87 8.42 34.98
N LEU A 281 4.58 7.28 35.62
CA LEU A 281 4.01 6.12 34.95
C LEU A 281 2.53 6.32 34.59
N LEU A 282 1.70 6.72 35.56
CA LEU A 282 0.25 6.75 35.38
C LEU A 282 -0.23 8.03 34.70
N VAL A 283 0.24 9.19 35.14
CA VAL A 283 -0.22 10.50 34.67
C VAL A 283 0.45 10.80 33.33
N ASP A 284 1.79 10.91 33.30
CA ASP A 284 2.49 11.33 32.09
C ASP A 284 2.63 10.19 31.07
N GLY A 285 2.95 8.98 31.54
CA GLY A 285 3.20 7.83 30.68
C GLY A 285 1.93 7.26 30.04
N ILE A 286 0.98 6.81 30.88
CA ILE A 286 -0.24 6.13 30.43
C ILE A 286 -1.31 7.13 30.00
N ILE A 287 -1.73 8.07 30.85
CA ILE A 287 -2.81 9.01 30.49
C ILE A 287 -2.35 9.94 29.37
N GLY A 288 -1.15 10.52 29.47
CA GLY A 288 -0.55 11.30 28.37
C GLY A 288 -0.40 10.49 27.08
N GLY A 289 -0.02 9.21 27.19
CA GLY A 289 0.02 8.29 26.05
C GLY A 289 -1.34 8.03 25.39
N VAL A 290 -2.42 7.93 26.18
CA VAL A 290 -3.80 7.87 25.67
C VAL A 290 -4.18 9.19 25.00
N GLY A 291 -3.80 10.33 25.59
CA GLY A 291 -3.97 11.67 25.03
C GLY A 291 -3.42 11.78 23.61
N ALA A 292 -2.17 11.38 23.40
CA ALA A 292 -1.54 11.39 22.08
C ALA A 292 -2.30 10.53 21.04
N VAL A 293 -2.75 9.34 21.44
CA VAL A 293 -3.49 8.43 20.53
C VAL A 293 -4.85 9.00 20.16
N VAL A 294 -5.59 9.55 21.13
CA VAL A 294 -6.95 10.06 20.93
C VAL A 294 -6.93 11.42 20.25
N GLY A 295 -5.96 12.29 20.54
CA GLY A 295 -5.78 13.57 19.84
C GLY A 295 -5.57 13.38 18.34
N PHE A 296 -4.80 12.37 17.92
CA PHE A 296 -4.58 12.10 16.49
C PHE A 296 -5.74 11.38 15.78
N LEU A 297 -6.64 10.74 16.53
CA LEU A 297 -7.69 9.88 15.98
C LEU A 297 -8.69 10.62 15.05
N PRO A 298 -9.22 11.81 15.40
CA PRO A 298 -10.15 12.54 14.54
C PRO A 298 -9.57 12.93 13.19
N LEU A 299 -8.31 13.38 13.14
CA LEU A 299 -7.64 13.77 11.89
C LEU A 299 -7.62 12.60 10.91
N VAL A 300 -7.26 11.41 11.41
CA VAL A 300 -7.23 10.16 10.64
C VAL A 300 -8.63 9.74 10.20
N MET A 301 -9.63 9.84 11.09
CA MET A 301 -11.02 9.46 10.80
C MET A 301 -11.64 10.36 9.72
N VAL A 302 -11.53 11.68 9.84
CA VAL A 302 -12.03 12.63 8.82
C VAL A 302 -11.36 12.38 7.48
N MET A 303 -10.04 12.18 7.47
CA MET A 303 -9.31 11.84 6.25
C MET A 303 -9.85 10.56 5.59
N TYR A 304 -10.07 9.50 6.37
CA TYR A 304 -10.62 8.25 5.84
C TYR A 304 -12.05 8.38 5.33
N PHE A 305 -12.87 9.17 6.00
CA PHE A 305 -14.23 9.46 5.55
C PHE A 305 -14.20 10.10 4.15
N LEU A 306 -13.37 11.13 3.96
CA LEU A 306 -13.23 11.82 2.67
C LEU A 306 -12.65 10.90 1.57
N ILE A 307 -11.63 10.10 1.89
CA ILE A 307 -11.07 9.13 0.94
C ILE A 307 -12.12 8.08 0.57
N ALA A 308 -12.92 7.60 1.53
CA ALA A 308 -13.99 6.64 1.26
C ALA A 308 -15.06 7.22 0.34
N LEU A 309 -15.39 8.51 0.45
CA LEU A 309 -16.29 9.19 -0.49
C LEU A 309 -15.70 9.26 -1.91
N LEU A 310 -14.39 9.55 -2.04
CA LEU A 310 -13.70 9.59 -3.34
C LEU A 310 -13.57 8.20 -3.98
N GLU A 311 -13.38 7.17 -3.16
CA GLU A 311 -13.35 5.77 -3.60
C GLU A 311 -14.74 5.32 -4.07
N ASP A 312 -15.77 5.67 -3.30
CA ASP A 312 -17.15 5.32 -3.62
C ASP A 312 -17.64 6.07 -4.88
N CYS A 313 -17.36 7.36 -5.06
CA CYS A 313 -17.81 8.07 -6.28
C CYS A 313 -17.08 7.64 -7.57
N GLY A 314 -16.07 6.77 -7.48
CA GLY A 314 -15.31 6.24 -8.61
C GLY A 314 -14.18 7.14 -9.09
N TYR A 315 -13.90 8.25 -8.39
CA TYR A 315 -12.83 9.20 -8.71
C TYR A 315 -11.44 8.56 -8.61
N MET A 316 -11.20 7.74 -7.59
CA MET A 316 -9.90 7.08 -7.37
C MET A 316 -9.45 6.21 -8.55
N ALA A 317 -10.40 5.59 -9.27
CA ALA A 317 -10.08 4.83 -10.48
C ALA A 317 -9.55 5.73 -11.62
N ARG A 318 -10.07 6.95 -11.78
CA ARG A 318 -9.60 7.92 -12.79
C ARG A 318 -8.25 8.51 -12.41
N ALA A 319 -8.07 8.89 -11.15
CA ALA A 319 -6.79 9.37 -10.63
C ALA A 319 -5.65 8.37 -10.92
N THR A 320 -5.94 7.07 -10.74
CA THR A 320 -5.04 5.97 -11.06
C THR A 320 -4.64 5.95 -12.55
N VAL A 321 -5.60 6.18 -13.47
CA VAL A 321 -5.34 6.21 -14.92
C VAL A 321 -4.42 7.36 -15.31
N VAL A 322 -4.63 8.55 -14.74
CA VAL A 322 -3.79 9.74 -15.01
C VAL A 322 -2.34 9.52 -14.57
N LEU A 323 -2.14 8.80 -13.46
CA LEU A 323 -0.83 8.64 -12.83
C LEU A 323 -0.09 7.37 -13.29
N ASP A 324 -0.78 6.41 -13.93
CA ASP A 324 -0.18 5.18 -14.47
C ASP A 324 1.02 5.43 -15.39
N PRO A 325 1.00 6.39 -16.34
CA PRO A 325 2.13 6.63 -17.25
C PRO A 325 3.43 7.02 -16.51
N ILE A 326 3.34 7.69 -15.36
CA ILE A 326 4.49 8.10 -14.55
C ILE A 326 5.06 6.88 -13.81
N PHE A 327 4.18 6.14 -13.14
CA PHE A 327 4.57 5.01 -12.29
C PHE A 327 5.06 3.80 -13.09
N LYS A 328 4.52 3.59 -14.28
CA LYS A 328 4.93 2.52 -15.19
C LYS A 328 6.38 2.65 -15.65
N ARG A 329 6.93 3.88 -15.70
CA ARG A 329 8.35 4.11 -16.02
C ARG A 329 9.28 3.55 -14.94
N VAL A 330 8.88 3.66 -13.67
CA VAL A 330 9.65 3.16 -12.53
C VAL A 330 9.35 1.71 -12.16
N GLY A 331 8.44 1.05 -12.87
CA GLY A 331 8.11 -0.37 -12.66
C GLY A 331 6.98 -0.62 -11.67
N LEU A 332 6.15 0.38 -11.39
CA LEU A 332 4.94 0.29 -10.58
C LEU A 332 3.70 0.51 -11.47
N SER A 333 2.51 0.10 -11.04
CA SER A 333 1.25 0.50 -11.68
C SER A 333 0.69 1.78 -11.08
N GLY A 334 -0.24 2.44 -11.77
CA GLY A 334 -0.98 3.57 -11.23
C GLY A 334 -1.65 3.27 -9.88
N LYS A 335 -1.97 2.00 -9.57
CA LYS A 335 -2.58 1.63 -8.26
C LYS A 335 -1.66 1.92 -7.08
N SER A 336 -0.36 1.92 -7.32
CA SER A 336 0.65 2.22 -6.30
C SER A 336 0.61 3.66 -5.81
N VAL A 337 0.01 4.55 -6.60
CA VAL A 337 -0.14 5.97 -6.25
C VAL A 337 -1.09 6.16 -5.08
N ILE A 338 -2.17 5.35 -5.02
CA ILE A 338 -3.20 5.45 -3.98
C ILE A 338 -2.56 5.32 -2.58
N PRO A 339 -1.82 4.23 -2.26
CA PRO A 339 -1.05 4.14 -1.02
C PRO A 339 -0.14 5.33 -0.74
N MET A 340 0.66 5.76 -1.71
CA MET A 340 1.67 6.79 -1.49
C MET A 340 1.07 8.14 -1.09
N ILE A 341 -0.09 8.46 -1.66
CA ILE A 341 -0.78 9.71 -1.40
C ILE A 341 -1.53 9.66 -0.08
N ILE A 342 -2.16 8.53 0.21
CA ILE A 342 -2.71 8.28 1.54
C ILE A 342 -1.59 8.38 2.61
N GLY A 343 -0.34 8.07 2.23
CA GLY A 343 0.86 8.17 3.07
C GLY A 343 1.21 9.57 3.52
N THR A 344 0.83 10.62 2.77
CA THR A 344 1.04 12.01 3.22
C THR A 344 0.16 12.38 4.41
N GLY A 345 -0.94 11.64 4.62
CA GLY A 345 -1.74 11.73 5.83
C GLY A 345 -1.18 10.86 6.94
N CYS A 346 -1.24 9.53 6.78
CA CYS A 346 -0.66 8.59 7.73
C CYS A 346 -0.19 7.29 7.05
N GLY A 347 0.98 6.81 7.48
CA GLY A 347 1.63 5.62 6.90
C GLY A 347 0.87 4.32 7.13
N ILE A 348 0.09 4.19 8.22
CA ILE A 348 -0.70 2.98 8.51
C ILE A 348 -1.80 2.78 7.45
N PRO A 349 -2.72 3.75 7.21
CA PRO A 349 -3.65 3.74 6.09
C PRO A 349 -3.04 3.40 4.74
N ALA A 350 -1.89 4.01 4.46
CA ALA A 350 -1.21 3.93 3.19
C ALA A 350 -0.76 2.49 2.92
N ILE A 351 -0.06 1.91 3.88
CA ILE A 351 0.40 0.53 3.80
C ILE A 351 -0.79 -0.42 3.67
N MET A 352 -1.85 -0.24 4.48
CA MET A 352 -3.06 -1.07 4.37
C MET A 352 -3.81 -0.88 3.04
N ALA A 353 -3.67 0.25 2.35
CA ALA A 353 -4.24 0.44 1.02
C ALA A 353 -3.50 -0.36 -0.06
N CYS A 354 -2.26 -0.80 0.20
CA CYS A 354 -1.48 -1.63 -0.72
C CYS A 354 -2.15 -2.97 -1.02
N ARG A 355 -3.05 -3.48 -0.16
CA ARG A 355 -3.82 -4.71 -0.41
C ARG A 355 -4.66 -4.69 -1.70
N THR A 356 -4.94 -3.50 -2.24
CA THR A 356 -5.64 -3.30 -3.53
C THR A 356 -4.77 -3.67 -4.74
N ILE A 357 -3.45 -3.79 -4.54
CA ILE A 357 -2.47 -4.20 -5.54
C ILE A 357 -2.35 -5.73 -5.52
N ARG A 358 -2.72 -6.37 -6.64
CA ARG A 358 -2.76 -7.83 -6.76
C ARG A 358 -1.39 -8.47 -6.93
N ASN A 359 -0.48 -7.79 -7.64
CA ASN A 359 0.87 -8.29 -7.80
C ASN A 359 1.61 -8.17 -6.47
N GLU A 360 2.00 -9.30 -5.89
CA GLU A 360 2.64 -9.35 -4.57
C GLU A 360 3.97 -8.58 -4.52
N ARG A 361 4.78 -8.65 -5.57
CA ARG A 361 6.06 -7.91 -5.62
C ARG A 361 5.82 -6.42 -5.68
N GLU A 362 4.87 -5.98 -6.50
CA GLU A 362 4.46 -4.58 -6.57
C GLU A 362 3.89 -4.10 -5.24
N ARG A 363 3.00 -4.89 -4.61
CA ARG A 363 2.42 -4.58 -3.30
C ARG A 363 3.50 -4.38 -2.25
N ARG A 364 4.49 -5.30 -2.18
CA ARG A 364 5.62 -5.20 -1.25
C ARG A 364 6.43 -3.95 -1.52
N ALA A 365 6.80 -3.68 -2.78
CA ALA A 365 7.53 -2.47 -3.16
C ALA A 365 6.78 -1.19 -2.75
N THR A 366 5.49 -1.11 -3.05
CA THR A 366 4.66 0.04 -2.71
C THR A 366 4.51 0.22 -1.21
N ALA A 367 4.36 -0.86 -0.43
CA ALA A 367 4.35 -0.79 1.03
C ALA A 367 5.66 -0.24 1.61
N MET A 368 6.82 -0.55 1.01
CA MET A 368 8.12 0.00 1.42
C MET A 368 8.26 1.49 1.10
N LEU A 369 7.73 1.91 -0.06
CA LEU A 369 7.96 3.25 -0.60
C LEU A 369 6.92 4.27 -0.13
N ALA A 370 5.69 3.84 0.18
CA ALA A 370 4.60 4.74 0.55
C ALA A 370 4.92 5.65 1.75
N THR A 371 5.79 5.20 2.67
CA THR A 371 6.16 5.94 3.87
C THR A 371 7.33 6.92 3.70
N PHE A 372 7.92 7.00 2.49
CA PHE A 372 8.86 8.08 2.17
C PHE A 372 8.16 9.43 2.01
N MET A 373 6.85 9.44 1.77
CA MET A 373 6.06 10.66 1.90
C MET A 373 6.04 11.12 3.36
N PRO A 374 6.33 12.41 3.64
CA PRO A 374 6.10 12.96 4.96
C PRO A 374 4.61 12.90 5.34
N CYS A 375 4.28 12.21 6.43
CA CYS A 375 2.93 12.11 6.97
C CYS A 375 2.61 13.28 7.91
N GLY A 376 1.34 13.43 8.33
CA GLY A 376 0.89 14.49 9.24
C GLY A 376 1.72 14.59 10.52
N ALA A 377 2.07 13.45 11.15
CA ALA A 377 2.92 13.40 12.34
C ALA A 377 4.37 13.90 12.14
N LYS A 378 4.82 14.10 10.90
CA LYS A 378 6.14 14.70 10.59
C LYS A 378 6.06 16.21 10.42
N LEU A 379 4.86 16.79 10.34
CA LEU A 379 4.66 18.24 10.22
C LEU A 379 5.23 19.01 11.41
N PRO A 380 5.03 18.59 12.68
CA PRO A 380 5.64 19.28 13.82
C PRO A 380 7.17 19.33 13.73
N VAL A 381 7.80 18.23 13.31
CA VAL A 381 9.26 18.18 13.12
C VAL A 381 9.71 19.14 12.02
N ILE A 382 8.99 19.18 10.88
CA ILE A 382 9.29 20.13 9.80
C ILE A 382 9.11 21.57 10.29
N ALA A 383 8.02 21.86 11.00
CA ALA A 383 7.69 23.17 11.52
C ALA A 383 8.75 23.66 12.53
N LEU A 384 9.15 22.80 13.48
CA LEU A 384 10.19 23.11 14.47
C LEU A 384 11.51 23.48 13.78
N PHE A 385 12.03 22.63 12.90
CA PHE A 385 13.32 22.87 12.26
C PHE A 385 13.27 24.02 11.25
N ALA A 386 12.17 24.17 10.51
CA ALA A 386 11.99 25.29 9.60
C ALA A 386 11.86 26.61 10.36
N GLY A 387 11.06 26.66 11.42
CA GLY A 387 10.87 27.85 12.25
C GLY A 387 12.14 28.25 13.01
N ALA A 388 12.86 27.29 13.58
CA ALA A 388 14.05 27.55 14.38
C ALA A 388 15.28 27.96 13.54
N PHE A 389 15.55 27.28 12.43
CA PHE A 389 16.79 27.49 11.65
C PHE A 389 16.58 28.28 10.35
N PHE A 390 15.34 28.36 9.86
CA PHE A 390 14.99 28.88 8.54
C PHE A 390 13.72 29.78 8.56
N PRO A 391 13.63 30.79 9.46
CA PRO A 391 12.37 31.49 9.77
C PRO A 391 11.68 32.16 8.57
N GLU A 392 12.42 32.64 7.56
CA GLU A 392 11.85 33.27 6.37
C GLU A 392 11.63 32.31 5.18
N SER A 393 11.96 31.04 5.34
CA SER A 393 12.14 30.10 4.22
C SER A 393 11.01 29.08 4.14
N ARG A 394 9.93 29.46 3.44
CA ARG A 394 8.79 28.56 3.11
C ARG A 394 9.18 27.37 2.22
N TRP A 395 10.38 27.39 1.63
CA TRP A 395 10.86 26.34 0.73
C TRP A 395 11.27 25.05 1.45
N VAL A 396 11.59 25.10 2.76
CA VAL A 396 12.07 23.91 3.50
C VAL A 396 11.02 22.80 3.47
N SER A 397 9.77 23.12 3.82
CA SER A 397 8.65 22.17 3.76
C SER A 397 8.43 21.64 2.34
N PHE A 398 8.51 22.50 1.33
CA PHE A 398 8.37 22.08 -0.07
C PHE A 398 9.44 21.06 -0.49
N ILE A 399 10.72 21.28 -0.12
CA ILE A 399 11.81 20.33 -0.43
C ILE A 399 11.62 19.00 0.31
N CYS A 400 11.10 19.01 1.54
CA CYS A 400 10.78 17.77 2.28
C CYS A 400 9.74 16.91 1.54
N TYR A 401 8.71 17.50 0.95
CA TYR A 401 7.72 16.73 0.18
C TYR A 401 8.26 16.30 -1.20
N MET A 402 8.98 17.19 -1.90
CA MET A 402 9.58 16.86 -3.20
C MET A 402 10.67 15.79 -3.08
N GLY A 403 11.47 15.83 -2.02
CA GLY A 403 12.46 14.81 -1.71
C GLY A 403 11.81 13.45 -1.48
N GLY A 404 10.69 13.38 -0.75
CA GLY A 404 9.90 12.16 -0.60
C GLY A 404 9.45 11.56 -1.94
N ILE A 405 8.89 12.39 -2.84
CA ILE A 405 8.47 11.94 -4.18
C ILE A 405 9.67 11.43 -4.99
N LEU A 406 10.79 12.15 -4.96
CA LEU A 406 12.02 11.74 -5.65
C LEU A 406 12.54 10.39 -5.12
N LEU A 407 12.58 10.21 -3.80
CA LEU A 407 13.01 8.98 -3.16
C LEU A 407 12.08 7.81 -3.46
N ILE A 408 10.78 8.05 -3.62
CA ILE A 408 9.83 7.03 -4.07
C ILE A 408 10.19 6.55 -5.48
N LEU A 409 10.46 7.48 -6.42
CA LEU A 409 10.79 7.15 -7.80
C LEU A 409 12.15 6.42 -7.89
N LEU A 410 13.17 6.92 -7.19
CA LEU A 410 14.49 6.30 -7.13
C LEU A 410 14.45 4.95 -6.41
N GLY A 411 13.72 4.86 -5.31
CA GLY A 411 13.50 3.63 -4.55
C GLY A 411 12.76 2.57 -5.36
N ALA A 412 11.78 2.96 -6.17
CA ALA A 412 11.09 2.05 -7.09
C ALA A 412 12.06 1.47 -8.13
N LEU A 413 12.92 2.30 -8.72
CA LEU A 413 13.97 1.85 -9.65
C LEU A 413 15.00 0.93 -8.97
N LEU A 414 15.37 1.24 -7.73
CA LEU A 414 16.30 0.44 -6.94
C LEU A 414 15.70 -0.93 -6.60
N ILE A 415 14.45 -0.97 -6.11
CA ILE A 415 13.74 -2.22 -5.84
C ILE A 415 13.58 -3.01 -7.13
N LYS A 416 13.26 -2.36 -8.26
CA LYS A 416 13.22 -2.98 -9.59
C LYS A 416 14.53 -3.64 -9.98
N ALA A 417 15.66 -2.97 -9.70
CA ALA A 417 16.99 -3.52 -9.94
C ALA A 417 17.30 -4.71 -9.03
N ILE A 418 17.03 -4.60 -7.72
CA ILE A 418 17.26 -5.66 -6.72
C ILE A 418 16.42 -6.89 -7.03
N THR A 419 15.16 -6.71 -7.40
CA THR A 419 14.20 -7.83 -7.58
C THR A 419 14.19 -8.40 -9.00
N GLY A 420 14.93 -7.80 -9.94
CA GLY A 420 15.01 -8.27 -11.31
C GLY A 420 13.73 -8.09 -12.13
N MET A 421 12.91 -7.07 -11.85
CA MET A 421 11.61 -6.80 -12.50
C MET A 421 11.69 -6.39 -14.00
N LYS A 422 12.69 -6.87 -14.76
CA LYS A 422 12.93 -6.47 -16.17
C LYS A 422 11.87 -6.97 -17.17
N TYR A 423 11.16 -8.07 -16.90
CA TYR A 423 10.42 -8.80 -17.95
C TYR A 423 8.92 -9.02 -17.70
N ARG A 424 8.32 -8.42 -16.67
CA ARG A 424 6.92 -8.72 -16.30
C ARG A 424 6.09 -7.45 -16.18
N LYS A 425 5.51 -6.99 -17.29
CA LYS A 425 4.45 -5.98 -17.23
C LYS A 425 3.14 -6.72 -16.94
N SER A 426 2.52 -6.46 -15.79
CA SER A 426 1.08 -6.68 -15.71
C SER A 426 0.43 -5.68 -16.67
N PHE A 427 -0.46 -6.15 -17.54
CA PHE A 427 -1.31 -5.24 -18.28
C PHE A 427 -2.17 -4.50 -17.27
N PHE A 428 -1.89 -3.20 -17.07
CA PHE A 428 -2.75 -2.34 -16.26
C PHE A 428 -4.04 -2.11 -17.05
N ILE A 429 -5.01 -3.00 -16.83
CA ILE A 429 -6.35 -2.90 -17.40
C ILE A 429 -7.29 -2.63 -16.22
N ILE A 430 -7.77 -1.40 -16.12
CA ILE A 430 -8.77 -1.00 -15.13
C ILE A 430 -10.09 -0.76 -15.85
N GLU A 431 -11.16 -1.40 -15.36
CA GLU A 431 -12.51 -0.98 -15.73
C GLU A 431 -12.84 0.26 -14.92
N LEU A 432 -13.13 1.36 -15.61
CA LEU A 432 -13.61 2.57 -14.94
C LEU A 432 -15.03 2.28 -14.43
N PRO A 433 -15.28 2.32 -13.11
CA PRO A 433 -16.63 2.14 -12.58
C PRO A 433 -17.53 3.30 -13.04
N GLU A 434 -18.83 3.07 -13.15
CA GLU A 434 -19.80 4.15 -13.42
C GLU A 434 -19.78 5.17 -12.27
N TYR A 435 -19.98 6.45 -12.59
CA TYR A 435 -20.12 7.49 -11.57
C TYR A 435 -21.34 7.20 -10.71
N LYS A 436 -21.14 7.18 -9.40
CA LYS A 436 -22.22 7.05 -8.43
C LYS A 436 -22.15 8.18 -7.40
N VAL A 437 -23.32 8.60 -6.92
CA VAL A 437 -23.40 9.50 -5.78
C VAL A 437 -22.86 8.76 -4.56
N PRO A 438 -21.85 9.30 -3.84
CA PRO A 438 -21.21 8.58 -2.76
C PRO A 438 -22.17 8.39 -1.59
N SER A 439 -22.18 7.18 -1.01
CA SER A 439 -23.00 6.86 0.16
C SER A 439 -22.35 7.36 1.44
N LEU A 440 -22.98 8.36 2.09
CA LEU A 440 -22.52 8.88 3.39
C LEU A 440 -22.50 7.79 4.47
N SER A 441 -23.48 6.87 4.45
CA SER A 441 -23.56 5.75 5.40
C SER A 441 -22.40 4.77 5.23
N PHE A 442 -22.03 4.46 3.98
CA PHE A 442 -20.87 3.62 3.69
C PHE A 442 -19.57 4.29 4.14
N ALA A 443 -19.40 5.58 3.83
CA ALA A 443 -18.22 6.33 4.23
C ALA A 443 -18.06 6.39 5.75
N LEU A 444 -19.17 6.63 6.49
CA LEU A 444 -19.17 6.66 7.95
C LEU A 444 -18.81 5.28 8.55
N LYS A 445 -19.39 4.20 8.02
CA LYS A 445 -19.05 2.84 8.46
C LYS A 445 -17.59 2.49 8.18
N SER A 446 -17.09 2.85 6.99
CA SER A 446 -15.68 2.63 6.61
C SER A 446 -14.73 3.42 7.53
N MET A 447 -15.08 4.67 7.83
CA MET A 447 -14.34 5.51 8.79
C MET A 447 -14.28 4.86 10.16
N LEU A 448 -15.41 4.41 10.72
CA LEU A 448 -15.48 3.79 12.05
C LEU A 448 -14.70 2.47 12.12
N GLU A 449 -14.81 1.60 11.11
CA GLU A 449 -14.05 0.35 11.04
C GLU A 449 -12.53 0.61 11.01
N ARG A 450 -12.09 1.62 10.24
CA ARG A 450 -10.67 1.99 10.15
C ARG A 450 -10.18 2.70 11.41
N GLY A 451 -10.99 3.57 12.02
CA GLY A 451 -10.70 4.20 13.31
C GLY A 451 -10.53 3.18 14.42
N LYS A 452 -11.42 2.18 14.51
CA LYS A 452 -11.25 1.05 15.44
C LYS A 452 -9.96 0.29 15.19
N ALA A 453 -9.61 0.03 13.93
CA ALA A 453 -8.37 -0.65 13.58
C ALA A 453 -7.12 0.17 13.99
N TYR A 454 -7.18 1.50 13.89
CA TYR A 454 -6.13 2.40 14.39
C TYR A 454 -5.99 2.29 15.91
N ILE A 455 -7.09 2.39 16.69
CA ILE A 455 -7.04 2.27 18.16
C ILE A 455 -6.44 0.93 18.59
N VAL A 456 -6.90 -0.18 18.01
CA VAL A 456 -6.47 -1.53 18.43
C VAL A 456 -5.01 -1.80 18.06
N LYS A 457 -4.53 -1.33 16.91
CA LYS A 457 -3.18 -1.65 16.41
C LYS A 457 -2.12 -0.62 16.82
N ALA A 458 -2.45 0.67 16.75
CA ALA A 458 -1.52 1.75 17.06
C ALA A 458 -1.58 2.12 18.54
N GLY A 459 -2.77 2.14 19.15
CA GLY A 459 -2.96 2.60 20.53
C GLY A 459 -2.14 1.81 21.55
N THR A 460 -2.15 0.48 21.49
CA THR A 460 -1.37 -0.36 22.43
C THR A 460 0.14 -0.15 22.27
N VAL A 461 0.63 -0.02 21.04
CA VAL A 461 2.06 0.16 20.77
C VAL A 461 2.51 1.56 21.22
N ILE A 462 1.74 2.60 20.87
CA ILE A 462 2.04 3.98 21.25
C ILE A 462 2.03 4.12 22.77
N LEU A 463 1.02 3.59 23.46
CA LEU A 463 0.91 3.67 24.92
C LEU A 463 2.11 3.02 25.62
N VAL A 464 2.45 1.77 25.26
CA VAL A 464 3.59 1.07 25.87
C VAL A 464 4.89 1.82 25.62
N CYS A 465 5.11 2.27 24.38
CA CYS A 465 6.36 2.93 24.04
C CYS A 465 6.44 4.34 24.64
N ASN A 466 5.34 5.09 24.74
CA ASN A 466 5.30 6.40 25.41
C ASN A 466 5.61 6.26 26.89
N THR A 467 5.00 5.27 27.56
CA THR A 467 5.28 4.97 28.97
C THR A 467 6.75 4.61 29.19
N VAL A 468 7.33 3.79 28.31
CA VAL A 468 8.76 3.41 28.39
C VAL A 468 9.66 4.62 28.17
N VAL A 469 9.38 5.45 27.17
CA VAL A 469 10.16 6.68 26.90
C VAL A 469 10.07 7.64 28.06
N GLN A 470 8.88 7.83 28.64
CA GLN A 470 8.68 8.70 29.81
C GLN A 470 9.54 8.22 30.99
N ILE A 471 9.49 6.92 31.32
CA ILE A 471 10.36 6.37 32.38
C ILE A 471 11.84 6.60 32.06
N MET A 472 12.25 6.39 30.81
CA MET A 472 13.63 6.57 30.40
C MET A 472 14.10 8.03 30.48
N GLN A 473 13.19 8.99 30.31
CA GLN A 473 13.46 10.43 30.42
C GLN A 473 13.49 10.88 31.88
N THR A 474 12.54 10.42 32.69
CA THR A 474 12.35 10.88 34.07
C THR A 474 13.35 10.25 35.05
N PHE A 475 13.86 9.04 34.77
CA PHE A 475 14.70 8.30 35.73
C PHE A 475 16.11 8.01 35.23
N ASP A 476 17.05 7.91 36.17
CA ASP A 476 18.38 7.34 35.96
C ASP A 476 18.38 5.80 36.12
N PHE A 477 19.52 5.13 35.86
CA PHE A 477 19.62 3.67 36.02
C PHE A 477 19.45 3.18 37.47
N GLY A 478 19.51 4.09 38.46
CA GLY A 478 19.21 3.82 39.86
C GLY A 478 17.73 4.04 40.22
N PHE A 479 16.88 4.35 39.23
CA PHE A 479 15.48 4.72 39.41
C PHE A 479 15.27 5.93 40.34
N GLN A 480 16.23 6.86 40.35
CA GLN A 480 16.06 8.17 40.97
C GLN A 480 15.53 9.18 39.94
N PRO A 481 14.63 10.10 40.33
CA PRO A 481 14.12 11.12 39.44
C PRO A 481 15.27 12.06 39.03
N VAL A 482 15.37 12.36 37.74
CA VAL A 482 16.37 13.26 37.18
C VAL A 482 15.90 14.70 37.38
N GLU A 483 16.71 15.50 38.06
CA GLU A 483 16.46 16.93 38.25
C GLU A 483 16.71 17.73 36.95
N GLU A 484 16.04 18.88 36.82
CA GLU A 484 16.19 19.79 35.69
C GLU A 484 17.65 20.27 35.55
N GLY A 485 18.23 20.15 34.36
CA GLY A 485 19.65 20.38 34.08
C GLY A 485 20.57 19.16 34.23
N MET A 486 20.05 18.01 34.72
CA MET A 486 20.78 16.74 34.83
C MET A 486 20.32 15.69 33.81
N GLU A 487 19.65 16.09 32.72
CA GLU A 487 19.03 15.18 31.73
C GLU A 487 20.03 14.18 31.13
N SER A 488 21.32 14.52 31.12
CA SER A 488 22.41 13.66 30.66
C SER A 488 22.65 12.40 31.50
N THR A 489 22.10 12.31 32.72
CA THR A 489 22.19 11.11 33.59
C THR A 489 20.99 10.17 33.42
N SER A 490 19.98 10.57 32.64
CA SER A 490 18.80 9.75 32.38
C SER A 490 19.13 8.41 31.71
N ILE A 491 18.27 7.41 31.90
CA ILE A 491 18.36 6.12 31.19
C ILE A 491 18.37 6.36 29.67
N LEU A 492 17.57 7.32 29.19
CA LEU A 492 17.50 7.69 27.78
C LEU A 492 18.85 8.19 27.27
N ALA A 493 19.56 9.03 28.03
CA ALA A 493 20.90 9.49 27.66
C ALA A 493 21.89 8.32 27.55
N GLY A 494 21.84 7.36 28.47
CA GLY A 494 22.67 6.16 28.41
C GLY A 494 22.38 5.26 27.21
N VAL A 495 21.10 5.09 26.85
CA VAL A 495 20.69 4.29 25.67
C VAL A 495 21.01 5.03 24.36
N ALA A 496 20.82 6.34 24.31
CA ALA A 496 21.02 7.16 23.11
C ALA A 496 22.48 7.52 22.82
N GLY A 497 23.32 7.58 23.86
CA GLY A 497 24.74 7.95 23.75
C GLY A 497 25.52 7.17 22.67
N PRO A 498 25.44 5.82 22.63
CA PRO A 498 26.08 5.04 21.57
C PRO A 498 25.57 5.38 20.16
N PHE A 499 24.28 5.68 20.00
CA PHE A 499 23.69 6.05 18.71
C PHE A 499 24.11 7.44 18.25
N ALA A 500 24.53 8.34 19.15
CA ALA A 500 25.04 9.67 18.81
C ALA A 500 26.27 9.61 17.89
N TYR A 501 27.12 8.59 18.06
CA TYR A 501 28.29 8.39 17.19
C TYR A 501 27.90 8.05 15.75
N LEU A 502 26.78 7.35 15.56
CA LEU A 502 26.26 7.04 14.23
C LEU A 502 25.74 8.29 13.53
N LEU A 503 25.33 9.32 14.27
CA LEU A 503 24.83 10.59 13.72
C LEU A 503 25.93 11.59 13.37
N ILE A 504 27.19 11.38 13.77
CA ILE A 504 28.30 12.31 13.44
C ILE A 504 28.38 12.58 11.94
N PRO A 505 28.32 11.60 11.02
CA PRO A 505 28.41 11.87 9.59
C PRO A 505 27.22 12.65 9.01
N VAL A 506 26.11 12.76 9.77
CA VAL A 506 24.87 13.41 9.37
C VAL A 506 24.71 14.79 10.01
N VAL A 507 25.16 14.99 11.25
CA VAL A 507 24.94 16.23 12.01
C VAL A 507 26.26 16.95 12.32
N GLY A 508 27.39 16.23 12.27
CA GLY A 508 28.72 16.78 12.52
C GLY A 508 29.12 16.88 13.98
N VAL A 509 28.18 16.73 14.90
CA VAL A 509 28.40 16.80 16.35
C VAL A 509 27.91 15.53 17.03
N ILE A 510 28.56 15.19 18.14
CA ILE A 510 28.09 14.13 19.03
C ILE A 510 27.04 14.74 19.94
N SER A 511 25.77 14.48 19.66
CA SER A 511 24.65 14.89 20.51
C SER A 511 23.79 13.68 20.85
N TRP A 512 23.82 13.28 22.12
CA TRP A 512 22.94 12.23 22.62
C TRP A 512 21.48 12.68 22.59
N GLN A 513 21.21 13.98 22.71
CA GLN A 513 19.88 14.57 22.62
C GLN A 513 19.24 14.32 21.24
N LEU A 514 19.98 14.59 20.16
CA LEU A 514 19.52 14.32 18.80
C LEU A 514 19.40 12.82 18.53
N ALA A 515 20.27 12.00 19.11
CA ALA A 515 20.14 10.55 19.03
C ALA A 515 18.88 10.04 19.76
N ALA A 516 18.61 10.59 20.95
CA ALA A 516 17.43 10.26 21.76
C ALA A 516 16.16 10.61 21.00
N ALA A 517 16.08 11.83 20.45
CA ALA A 517 14.95 12.26 19.63
C ALA A 517 14.76 11.42 18.36
N ALA A 518 15.83 10.96 17.71
CA ALA A 518 15.72 10.04 16.58
C ALA A 518 15.19 8.67 17.00
N ILE A 519 15.61 8.14 18.15
CA ILE A 519 15.15 6.85 18.70
C ILE A 519 13.66 6.91 19.07
N THR A 520 13.24 7.95 19.79
CA THR A 520 11.83 8.15 20.14
C THR A 520 10.99 8.39 18.89
N GLY A 521 11.57 9.02 17.86
CA GLY A 521 10.98 9.16 16.53
C GLY A 521 10.65 7.86 15.80
N PHE A 522 11.32 6.75 16.10
CA PHE A 522 10.98 5.43 15.54
C PHE A 522 9.72 4.83 16.16
N ILE A 523 9.44 5.19 17.41
CA ILE A 523 8.21 4.80 18.10
C ILE A 523 7.04 5.59 17.51
N ALA A 524 7.14 6.92 17.57
CA ALA A 524 6.15 7.89 17.12
C ALA A 524 6.88 9.12 16.59
N LYS A 525 6.53 9.61 15.39
CA LYS A 525 7.31 10.64 14.69
C LYS A 525 7.08 12.03 15.28
N GLU A 526 5.91 12.25 15.84
CA GLU A 526 5.49 13.43 16.58
C GLU A 526 6.33 13.62 17.86
N ASN A 527 6.69 12.52 18.54
CA ASN A 527 7.48 12.55 19.78
C ASN A 527 8.89 13.11 19.62
N VAL A 528 9.40 13.25 18.40
CA VAL A 528 10.71 13.86 18.14
C VAL A 528 10.75 15.29 18.71
N VAL A 529 9.68 16.06 18.52
CA VAL A 529 9.62 17.46 18.98
C VAL A 529 9.56 17.52 20.51
N GLY A 530 8.65 16.77 21.13
CA GLY A 530 8.55 16.69 22.59
C GLY A 530 9.85 16.20 23.23
N THR A 531 10.50 15.18 22.64
CA THR A 531 11.80 14.70 23.13
C THR A 531 12.85 15.79 23.05
N ILE A 532 12.97 16.51 21.93
CA ILE A 532 13.91 17.64 21.78
C ILE A 532 13.64 18.69 22.85
N ALA A 533 12.37 19.06 23.08
CA ALA A 533 12.00 20.04 24.08
C ALA A 533 12.46 19.66 25.49
N THR A 534 12.25 18.39 25.88
CA THR A 534 12.67 17.87 27.19
C THR A 534 14.18 17.77 27.31
N VAL A 535 14.87 17.12 26.36
CA VAL A 535 16.31 16.80 26.53
C VAL A 535 17.24 17.99 26.28
N PHE A 536 16.76 19.05 25.63
CA PHE A 536 17.47 20.33 25.51
C PHE A 536 17.02 21.37 26.55
N ALA A 537 16.08 21.03 27.45
CA ALA A 537 15.49 21.94 28.44
C ALA A 537 14.95 23.24 27.81
N ILE A 538 14.18 23.10 26.73
CA ILE A 538 13.56 24.22 25.98
C ILE A 538 12.03 24.11 25.91
N SER A 539 11.41 23.46 26.89
CA SER A 539 9.94 23.39 27.06
C SER A 539 9.27 24.76 27.24
N ASN A 540 10.04 25.79 27.58
CA ASN A 540 9.60 27.18 27.59
C ASN A 540 9.53 27.83 26.19
N LEU A 541 10.15 27.22 25.18
CA LEU A 541 10.18 27.71 23.79
C LEU A 541 9.36 26.85 22.84
N ILE A 542 9.00 25.64 23.26
CA ILE A 542 8.26 24.64 22.49
C ILE A 542 7.12 24.12 23.37
N ASP A 543 5.90 24.20 22.86
CA ASP A 543 4.76 23.54 23.48
C ASP A 543 4.96 22.02 23.37
N THR A 544 5.04 21.32 24.50
CA THR A 544 5.22 19.87 24.50
C THR A 544 3.93 19.10 24.23
N GLU A 545 2.78 19.76 24.34
CA GLU A 545 1.45 19.20 24.11
C GLU A 545 1.02 19.44 22.66
N GLU A 546 1.11 20.70 22.20
CA GLU A 546 0.77 21.06 20.82
C GLU A 546 1.92 20.75 19.82
N LEU A 547 3.15 20.53 20.31
CA LEU A 547 4.36 20.30 19.50
C LEU A 547 4.70 21.47 18.56
N GLU A 548 4.33 22.68 18.97
CA GLU A 548 4.54 23.92 18.24
C GLU A 548 5.56 24.85 18.92
N LEU A 549 6.13 25.77 18.14
CA LEU A 549 7.14 26.69 18.62
C LEU A 549 6.46 27.97 19.15
N ILE A 550 6.58 28.22 20.46
CA ILE A 550 5.92 29.36 21.14
C ILE A 550 6.85 30.59 21.21
N GLY A 551 8.18 30.38 21.24
CA GLY A 551 9.19 31.43 21.41
C GLY A 551 9.87 31.92 20.12
N GLU A 552 10.91 32.76 20.25
CA GLU A 552 11.76 33.12 19.09
C GLU A 552 12.56 31.90 18.60
N GLY A 553 12.36 31.48 17.35
CA GLY A 553 13.03 30.31 16.77
C GLY A 553 14.56 30.37 16.82
N ASN A 554 15.16 31.56 16.82
CA ASN A 554 16.60 31.76 16.96
C ASN A 554 17.14 31.27 18.32
N ALA A 555 16.34 31.32 19.40
CA ALA A 555 16.73 30.85 20.71
C ALA A 555 16.86 29.31 20.74
N VAL A 556 15.94 28.60 20.08
CA VAL A 556 16.00 27.14 19.91
C VAL A 556 17.25 26.74 19.15
N ALA A 557 17.55 27.43 18.04
CA ALA A 557 18.75 27.16 17.24
C ALA A 557 20.05 27.39 18.04
N ALA A 558 20.07 28.40 18.92
CA ALA A 558 21.22 28.68 19.77
C ALA A 558 21.46 27.58 20.81
N VAL A 559 20.40 27.10 21.49
CA VAL A 559 20.51 26.03 22.49
C VAL A 559 20.92 24.70 21.86
N MET A 560 20.39 24.37 20.68
CA MET A 560 20.77 23.14 19.99
C MET A 560 22.24 23.10 19.55
N GLY A 561 22.89 24.26 19.38
CA GLY A 561 24.31 24.35 19.09
C GLY A 561 24.75 23.74 17.74
N ILE A 562 23.83 23.60 16.79
CA ILE A 562 24.10 23.01 15.47
C ILE A 562 23.99 24.03 14.34
N THR A 563 24.71 23.78 13.25
CA THR A 563 24.62 24.63 12.05
C THR A 563 23.29 24.45 11.32
N LYS A 564 22.87 25.44 10.52
CA LYS A 564 21.68 25.33 9.66
C LYS A 564 21.74 24.11 8.72
N VAL A 565 22.93 23.81 8.20
CA VAL A 565 23.15 22.64 7.33
C VAL A 565 22.95 21.34 8.12
N ALA A 566 23.50 21.24 9.33
CA ALA A 566 23.31 20.08 10.21
C ALA A 566 21.85 19.90 10.62
N ALA A 567 21.14 21.00 10.90
CA ALA A 567 19.71 21.00 11.19
C ALA A 567 18.88 20.45 10.01
N LEU A 568 19.16 20.91 8.78
CA LEU A 568 18.51 20.41 7.57
C LEU A 568 18.83 18.94 7.31
N ALA A 569 20.08 18.52 7.53
CA ALA A 569 20.50 17.13 7.37
C ALA A 569 19.82 16.20 8.38
N TYR A 570 19.74 16.62 9.64
CA TYR A 570 19.03 15.89 10.70
C TYR A 570 17.52 15.80 10.43
N LEU A 571 16.91 16.89 9.92
CA LEU A 571 15.52 16.89 9.47
C LEU A 571 15.30 15.84 8.37
N MET A 572 16.10 15.89 7.29
CA MET A 572 15.98 14.95 6.18
C MET A 572 16.22 13.49 6.60
N PHE A 573 17.17 13.26 7.49
CA PHE A 573 17.39 11.95 8.11
C PHE A 573 16.14 11.45 8.84
N ASN A 574 15.54 12.26 9.72
CA ASN A 574 14.35 11.87 10.47
C ASN A 574 13.12 11.64 9.59
N LEU A 575 13.00 12.41 8.49
CA LEU A 575 11.89 12.29 7.57
C LEU A 575 11.93 11.01 6.73
N TYR A 576 13.10 10.55 6.31
CA TYR A 576 13.22 9.42 5.38
C TYR A 576 13.77 8.13 6.00
N THR A 577 13.90 8.09 7.32
CA THR A 577 14.08 6.85 8.10
C THR A 577 12.79 6.02 8.14
N PRO A 578 12.85 4.75 8.58
CA PRO A 578 11.68 3.92 8.77
C PRO A 578 10.52 4.63 9.47
N PRO A 579 9.27 4.30 9.11
CA PRO A 579 8.09 4.89 9.72
C PRO A 579 7.93 4.42 11.17
N CYS A 580 6.93 4.95 11.86
CA CYS A 580 6.60 4.56 13.23
C CYS A 580 6.33 3.04 13.36
N PHE A 581 6.50 2.50 14.57
CA PHE A 581 6.30 1.07 14.86
C PHE A 581 4.91 0.55 14.44
N ALA A 582 3.87 1.37 14.59
CA ALA A 582 2.53 1.01 14.13
C ALA A 582 2.46 0.81 12.60
N ALA A 583 3.16 1.66 11.84
CA ALA A 583 3.27 1.50 10.39
C ALA A 583 4.16 0.31 10.01
N LEU A 584 5.25 0.02 10.75
CA LEU A 584 6.04 -1.20 10.56
C LEU A 584 5.21 -2.47 10.84
N GLY A 585 4.34 -2.45 11.85
CA GLY A 585 3.38 -3.52 12.13
C GLY A 585 2.39 -3.74 10.98
N ALA A 586 1.85 -2.65 10.42
CA ALA A 586 1.04 -2.71 9.22
C ALA A 586 1.84 -3.27 8.02
N MET A 587 3.10 -2.83 7.86
CA MET A 587 4.00 -3.28 6.80
C MET A 587 4.23 -4.79 6.88
N ASN A 588 4.48 -5.31 8.08
CA ASN A 588 4.64 -6.74 8.32
C ASN A 588 3.39 -7.52 7.89
N SER A 589 2.19 -7.02 8.24
CA SER A 589 0.92 -7.68 7.90
C SER A 589 0.65 -7.73 6.39
N GLU A 590 1.10 -6.73 5.63
CA GLU A 590 0.92 -6.65 4.17
C GLU A 590 2.03 -7.38 3.39
N MET A 591 3.26 -7.39 3.92
CA MET A 591 4.40 -8.09 3.30
C MET A 591 4.35 -9.60 3.51
N LYS A 592 3.84 -10.03 4.67
CA LYS A 592 3.78 -11.44 5.11
C LYS A 592 5.13 -12.18 5.01
N SER A 593 6.23 -11.45 5.17
CA SER A 593 7.58 -12.02 5.12
C SER A 593 8.55 -11.18 5.94
N ALA A 594 9.14 -11.81 6.97
CA ALA A 594 10.13 -11.16 7.83
C ALA A 594 11.38 -10.72 7.04
N LYS A 595 11.80 -11.49 6.02
CA LYS A 595 12.93 -11.14 5.14
C LYS A 595 12.67 -9.82 4.40
N TRP A 596 11.45 -9.62 3.91
CA TRP A 596 11.07 -8.38 3.23
C TRP A 596 10.91 -7.21 4.19
N LEU A 597 10.35 -7.44 5.39
CA LEU A 597 10.24 -6.41 6.41
C LEU A 597 11.61 -5.88 6.84
N TRP A 598 12.55 -6.76 7.19
CA TRP A 598 13.90 -6.35 7.56
C TRP A 598 14.67 -5.73 6.39
N GLY A 599 14.43 -6.22 5.16
CA GLY A 599 14.94 -5.57 3.95
C GLY A 599 14.38 -4.14 3.77
N ALA A 600 13.12 -3.91 4.11
CA ALA A 600 12.48 -2.59 4.06
C ALA A 600 13.04 -1.63 5.10
N ILE A 601 13.16 -2.08 6.35
CA ILE A 601 13.76 -1.30 7.44
C ILE A 601 15.20 -0.93 7.08
N GLY A 602 15.99 -1.91 6.63
CA GLY A 602 17.37 -1.67 6.20
C GLY A 602 17.47 -0.69 5.04
N LEU A 603 16.61 -0.83 4.02
CA LEU A 603 16.57 0.08 2.88
C LEU A 603 16.22 1.51 3.32
N GLN A 604 15.20 1.68 4.17
CA GLN A 604 14.76 2.99 4.64
C GLN A 604 15.81 3.64 5.55
N LEU A 605 16.47 2.87 6.43
CA LEU A 605 17.56 3.37 7.26
C LEU A 605 18.74 3.82 6.42
N ALA A 606 19.17 2.98 5.46
CA ALA A 606 20.25 3.31 4.54
C ALA A 606 19.90 4.55 3.71
N THR A 607 18.65 4.69 3.27
CA THR A 607 18.17 5.85 2.51
C THR A 607 18.20 7.12 3.35
N GLY A 608 17.57 7.11 4.53
CA GLY A 608 17.57 8.26 5.44
C GLY A 608 18.98 8.70 5.84
N PHE A 609 19.85 7.74 6.17
CA PHE A 609 21.27 8.02 6.46
C PHE A 609 21.99 8.63 5.26
N THR A 610 21.84 8.05 4.08
CA THR A 610 22.50 8.53 2.85
C THR A 610 22.04 9.95 2.51
N VAL A 611 20.74 10.24 2.61
CA VAL A 611 20.21 11.58 2.34
C VAL A 611 20.74 12.58 3.37
N GLY A 612 20.68 12.25 4.66
CA GLY A 612 21.21 13.11 5.72
C GLY A 612 22.70 13.39 5.53
N PHE A 613 23.51 12.35 5.28
CA PHE A 613 24.94 12.47 4.99
C PHE A 613 25.21 13.38 3.79
N LEU A 614 24.51 13.17 2.67
CA LEU A 614 24.71 13.97 1.47
C LEU A 614 24.36 15.44 1.71
N VAL A 615 23.23 15.71 2.39
CA VAL A 615 22.82 17.08 2.73
C VAL A 615 23.86 17.76 3.62
N TYR A 616 24.37 17.05 4.63
CA TYR A 616 25.38 17.59 5.53
C TYR A 616 26.70 17.86 4.81
N GLN A 617 27.26 16.86 4.13
CA GLN A 617 28.59 16.97 3.52
C GLN A 617 28.60 17.95 2.34
N ILE A 618 27.59 17.91 1.47
CA ILE A 618 27.49 18.85 0.35
C ILE A 618 27.19 20.26 0.87
N GLY A 619 26.28 20.40 1.83
CA GLY A 619 25.94 21.69 2.42
C GLY A 619 27.12 22.33 3.14
N THR A 620 27.90 21.57 3.91
CA THR A 620 29.12 22.04 4.57
C THR A 620 30.18 22.40 3.55
N LEU A 621 30.40 21.57 2.52
CA LEU A 621 31.34 21.90 1.44
C LEU A 621 31.00 23.22 0.74
N ILE A 622 29.72 23.48 0.46
CA ILE A 622 29.26 24.71 -0.17
C ILE A 622 29.42 25.92 0.76
N THR A 623 29.16 25.76 2.06
CA THR A 623 29.13 26.89 3.01
C THR A 623 30.48 27.21 3.62
N THR A 624 31.33 26.21 3.88
CA THR A 624 32.63 26.37 4.56
C THR A 624 33.83 26.11 3.64
N GLY A 625 33.61 25.55 2.44
CA GLY A 625 34.70 25.17 1.51
C GLY A 625 35.45 23.90 1.91
N SER A 626 35.03 23.21 2.97
CA SER A 626 35.67 21.99 3.49
C SER A 626 34.65 20.88 3.71
N LEU A 627 35.11 19.63 3.71
CA LEU A 627 34.25 18.50 4.09
C LEU A 627 33.89 18.58 5.58
N GLY A 628 32.67 18.14 5.91
CA GLY A 628 32.15 18.14 7.28
C GLY A 628 32.72 17.02 8.13
N ALA A 629 32.47 17.09 9.44
CA ALA A 629 32.90 16.05 10.37
C ALA A 629 32.30 14.68 10.01
N GLY A 630 33.03 13.60 10.29
CA GLY A 630 32.55 12.24 10.02
C GLY A 630 32.50 11.83 8.54
N PHE A 631 33.05 12.62 7.60
CA PHE A 631 33.02 12.32 6.16
C PHE A 631 33.50 10.91 5.84
N VAL A 632 34.68 10.51 6.34
CA VAL A 632 35.26 9.18 6.07
C VAL A 632 34.37 8.06 6.61
N GLY A 633 33.88 8.20 7.84
CA GLY A 633 32.98 7.21 8.46
C GLY A 633 31.66 7.06 7.70
N GLY A 634 31.05 8.18 7.31
CA GLY A 634 29.82 8.15 6.51
C GLY A 634 30.04 7.62 5.09
N LEU A 635 31.17 7.92 4.46
CA LEU A 635 31.53 7.37 3.16
C LEU A 635 31.71 5.84 3.23
N ILE A 636 32.37 5.33 4.28
CA ILE A 636 32.49 3.88 4.52
C ILE A 636 31.10 3.25 4.63
N ALA A 637 30.18 3.85 5.40
CA ALA A 637 28.81 3.35 5.55
C ALA A 637 28.07 3.31 4.20
N ILE A 638 28.16 4.37 3.38
CA ILE A 638 27.55 4.40 2.04
C ILE A 638 28.14 3.35 1.11
N VAL A 639 29.46 3.16 1.14
CA VAL A 639 30.13 2.12 0.34
C VAL A 639 29.64 0.73 0.77
N VAL A 640 29.49 0.48 2.07
CA VAL A 640 28.92 -0.79 2.57
C VAL A 640 27.48 -0.97 2.07
N PHE A 641 26.62 0.06 2.15
CA PHE A 641 25.26 -0.02 1.62
C PHE A 641 25.26 -0.33 0.12
N ALA A 642 26.09 0.35 -0.66
CA ALA A 642 26.22 0.12 -2.10
C ALA A 642 26.69 -1.30 -2.42
N VAL A 643 27.70 -1.81 -1.71
CA VAL A 643 28.21 -3.19 -1.88
C VAL A 643 27.12 -4.22 -1.57
N VAL A 644 26.38 -4.04 -0.48
CA VAL A 644 25.25 -4.93 -0.11
C VAL A 644 24.17 -4.91 -1.20
N ILE A 645 23.80 -3.73 -1.68
CA ILE A 645 22.80 -3.57 -2.76
C ILE A 645 23.28 -4.27 -4.05
N VAL A 646 24.52 -4.03 -4.47
CA VAL A 646 25.09 -4.64 -5.69
C VAL A 646 25.15 -6.15 -5.56
N TYR A 647 25.57 -6.67 -4.40
CA TYR A 647 25.57 -8.09 -4.11
C TYR A 647 24.17 -8.70 -4.23
N LEU A 648 23.15 -8.06 -3.66
CA LEU A 648 21.75 -8.50 -3.76
C LEU A 648 21.24 -8.51 -5.20
N ILE A 649 21.57 -7.48 -5.99
CA ILE A 649 21.23 -7.41 -7.41
C ILE A 649 21.85 -8.59 -8.17
N GLN A 650 23.17 -8.80 -8.01
CA GLN A 650 23.88 -9.87 -8.73
C GLN A 650 23.38 -11.26 -8.32
N ARG A 651 23.15 -11.47 -7.02
CA ARG A 651 22.63 -12.74 -6.50
C ARG A 651 21.24 -13.05 -7.07
N ASN A 652 20.31 -12.09 -7.01
CA ASN A 652 18.95 -12.31 -7.51
C ASN A 652 18.91 -12.50 -9.03
N GLN A 653 19.78 -11.81 -9.78
CA GLN A 653 19.92 -12.04 -11.22
C GLN A 653 20.42 -13.46 -11.53
N LYS A 654 21.39 -13.98 -10.76
CA LYS A 654 21.87 -15.36 -10.90
C LYS A 654 20.79 -16.38 -10.53
N GLU A 655 20.07 -16.19 -9.42
CA GLU A 655 18.98 -17.07 -9.00
C GLU A 655 17.87 -17.12 -10.07
N MET A 656 17.46 -15.97 -10.64
CA MET A 656 16.48 -15.99 -11.74
C MET A 656 17.03 -16.66 -12.99
N ALA A 657 18.28 -16.40 -13.38
CA ALA A 657 18.87 -17.06 -14.55
C ALA A 657 18.91 -18.60 -14.42
N LEU A 658 18.99 -19.12 -13.19
CA LEU A 658 18.90 -20.56 -12.91
C LEU A 658 17.46 -21.07 -12.95
N GLU A 659 16.50 -20.33 -12.39
CA GLU A 659 15.07 -20.70 -12.37
C GLU A 659 14.44 -20.74 -13.78
N TYR A 660 14.95 -19.94 -14.73
CA TYR A 660 14.44 -19.86 -16.12
C TYR A 660 15.33 -20.54 -17.16
N LYS A 661 16.34 -21.31 -16.75
CA LYS A 661 16.94 -22.27 -17.69
C LYS A 661 15.89 -23.34 -17.98
N LEU A 662 15.29 -23.26 -19.16
CA LEU A 662 14.51 -24.33 -19.75
C LEU A 662 15.39 -25.58 -19.77
N ASP A 663 14.93 -26.65 -19.11
CA ASP A 663 15.40 -28.01 -19.41
C ASP A 663 15.02 -28.38 -20.86
#